data_AF-R9P6V1-F1
#
_entry.id   AF-R9P6V1-F1
#
_cell.length_a   1.000
_cell.length_b   1.000
_cell.length_c   1.000
_cell.angle_alpha   90.00
_cell.angle_beta   90.00
_cell.angle_gamma   90.00
#
_symmetry.space_group_name_H-M   'P 1'
#
loop_
_entity.id
_entity.type
_entity.pdbx_description
1 polymer ?
#
loop_
_entity_poly.entity_id
_entity_poly.type
_entity_poly.pdbx_seq_one_letter_code
_entity_poly.pdbx_strand_id
1 'polypeptide(L)'
;MVSRMSASHLEASWEPNFRPALPSLTLCIVWLFLLCLTLPSASTSSRLLRLASFPPLAIISAHLAFDRTYTCGNPLRDLLLPTLTWSITCKAVEICLVYSAGGPRLIRPFLPDTSGPVAKMQASKYDQYQWQPVDFPKPLSWGRIVYGLDVLFLRRPGTSMILPKQGRALEWSKRGLNEWASYLKIHKCQPHEIPAHSPVRRFGEREMPLLPAFLQIAFVWTSFSWWYAVAAPSSEVISVLGFYVPIDSSSSRSFLDALLPAVVPRHHLVLLGAPASAFALPLLTRFAMVITVGGAVFLAPGFLESLMLLVWKPFPATCFLSAFEQPLTSPGLGRFWARSWHATSQRDYLNMASMLPFSNHPALQVLYVFFWSGVQHSLMFARLRTDPSAPFNLTTILTYMLDPGMMTFFLSQGIGILIERAVLDALPISWKKQRSVVTMARRIWMFSVLLVAGCAFLDSILEKQLFTKDILDGFSPSALGLMLAGKKYDLSRMWISTPILALTQLITTLLTPSPPPAHPSWSGSLPPFPDTSGSLVSACTFAVGPPGPPASALCPAFDAFCTKFRDDIRSHHIRTLKSHPPLSPRNDDDDEHDPLSTVKFRTGCTGGSSTSSDGSYISAYTATCIVDGVDWVPFVFDQFLKAEFSEKGSDRLPIWSSFVGCQVPARL
;
A
#
# COMPACT_ATOMS: atom_id res chain seq x y z
N MET A 1 -33.08 -19.96 13.08
CA MET A 1 -33.04 -21.43 12.94
C MET A 1 -32.95 -21.74 11.45
N VAL A 2 -31.73 -21.77 10.89
CA VAL A 2 -31.51 -22.13 9.49
C VAL A 2 -31.32 -23.64 9.48
N SER A 3 -32.19 -24.36 8.77
CA SER A 3 -32.06 -25.79 8.53
C SER A 3 -30.66 -26.07 7.96
N ARG A 4 -29.88 -26.94 8.63
CA ARG A 4 -28.64 -27.50 8.06
C ARG A 4 -29.05 -28.33 6.83
N MET A 5 -29.15 -27.68 5.68
CA MET A 5 -29.20 -28.39 4.40
C MET A 5 -27.94 -29.25 4.34
N SER A 6 -28.09 -30.56 4.21
CA SER A 6 -26.99 -31.44 3.87
C SER A 6 -26.40 -30.90 2.57
N ALA A 7 -25.21 -30.30 2.63
CA ALA A 7 -24.55 -29.78 1.46
C ALA A 7 -24.39 -30.94 0.48
N SER A 8 -25.12 -30.89 -0.64
CA SER A 8 -24.83 -31.75 -1.77
C SER A 8 -23.36 -31.55 -2.14
N HIS A 9 -22.64 -32.66 -2.36
CA HIS A 9 -21.24 -32.59 -2.77
C HIS A 9 -21.13 -31.64 -3.97
N LEU A 10 -20.22 -30.67 -3.88
CA LEU A 10 -19.91 -29.76 -4.99
C LEU A 10 -19.61 -30.60 -6.24
N GLU A 11 -20.52 -30.57 -7.22
CA GLU A 11 -20.27 -31.14 -8.55
C GLU A 11 -19.19 -30.28 -9.24
N ALA A 12 -17.94 -30.62 -8.97
CA ALA A 12 -16.80 -30.01 -9.62
C ALA A 12 -16.75 -30.52 -11.07
N SER A 13 -16.91 -29.61 -12.04
CA SER A 13 -16.58 -29.93 -13.43
C SER A 13 -15.07 -29.86 -13.60
N TRP A 14 -14.45 -31.04 -13.66
CA TRP A 14 -13.00 -31.24 -13.81
C TRP A 14 -12.51 -31.11 -15.25
N GLU A 15 -13.43 -31.03 -16.21
CA GLU A 15 -13.12 -30.87 -17.63
C GLU A 15 -13.21 -29.38 -18.00
N PRO A 16 -12.09 -28.72 -18.38
CA PRO A 16 -12.12 -27.31 -18.74
C PRO A 16 -13.04 -27.05 -19.92
N ASN A 17 -13.94 -26.08 -19.78
CA ASN A 17 -14.86 -25.61 -20.80
C ASN A 17 -14.99 -24.09 -20.72
N PHE A 18 -13.90 -23.38 -20.98
CA PHE A 18 -13.88 -21.91 -20.94
C PHE A 18 -14.35 -21.28 -22.25
N ARG A 19 -14.35 -22.03 -23.36
CA ARG A 19 -14.68 -21.51 -24.70
C ARG A 19 -16.03 -20.79 -24.76
N PRO A 20 -17.12 -21.28 -24.12
CA PRO A 20 -18.41 -20.61 -24.17
C PRO A 20 -18.43 -19.23 -23.48
N ALA A 21 -17.48 -18.95 -22.58
CA ALA A 21 -17.35 -17.65 -21.92
C ALA A 21 -16.70 -16.57 -22.82
N LEU A 22 -15.93 -16.98 -23.83
CA LEU A 22 -15.14 -16.07 -24.67
C LEU A 22 -15.98 -15.02 -25.42
N PRO A 23 -17.13 -15.35 -26.05
CA PRO A 23 -17.95 -14.35 -26.72
C PRO A 23 -18.47 -13.27 -25.78
N SER A 24 -19.00 -13.66 -24.61
CA SER A 24 -19.51 -12.74 -23.58
C SER A 24 -18.39 -11.85 -23.03
N LEU A 25 -17.23 -12.43 -22.72
CA LEU A 25 -16.05 -11.69 -22.27
C LEU A 25 -15.56 -10.68 -23.32
N THR A 26 -15.44 -11.13 -24.57
CA THR A 26 -14.99 -10.29 -25.69
C THR A 26 -15.98 -9.15 -25.93
N LEU A 27 -17.27 -9.45 -25.95
CA LEU A 27 -18.34 -8.46 -26.10
C LEU A 27 -18.26 -7.40 -25.00
N CYS A 28 -18.16 -7.80 -23.73
CA CYS A 28 -18.02 -6.86 -22.62
C CYS A 28 -16.79 -5.96 -22.77
N ILE A 29 -15.62 -6.53 -23.08
CA ILE A 29 -14.36 -5.77 -23.20
C ILE A 29 -14.43 -4.80 -24.39
N VAL A 30 -14.87 -5.28 -25.55
CA VAL A 30 -14.98 -4.46 -26.77
C VAL A 30 -16.01 -3.35 -26.57
N TRP A 31 -17.18 -3.65 -25.99
CA TRP A 31 -18.20 -2.65 -25.72
C TRP A 31 -17.69 -1.58 -24.75
N LEU A 32 -17.07 -1.98 -23.63
CA LEU A 32 -16.45 -1.03 -22.69
C LEU A 32 -15.39 -0.17 -23.37
N PHE A 33 -14.55 -0.77 -24.23
CA PHE A 33 -13.56 -0.03 -25.02
C PHE A 33 -14.22 1.01 -25.94
N LEU A 34 -15.28 0.65 -26.67
CA LEU A 34 -16.02 1.59 -27.52
C LEU A 34 -16.63 2.74 -26.70
N LEU A 35 -17.14 2.46 -25.50
CA LEU A 35 -17.62 3.50 -24.58
C LEU A 35 -16.49 4.42 -24.12
N CYS A 36 -15.29 3.90 -23.88
CA CYS A 36 -14.13 4.74 -23.58
C CYS A 36 -13.80 5.71 -24.72
N LEU A 37 -14.04 5.34 -25.99
CA LEU A 37 -13.81 6.24 -27.14
C LEU A 37 -14.81 7.41 -27.19
N THR A 38 -15.96 7.29 -26.52
CA THR A 38 -16.93 8.39 -26.37
C THR A 38 -16.47 9.44 -25.35
N LEU A 39 -15.56 9.09 -24.45
CA LEU A 39 -14.99 10.03 -23.49
C LEU A 39 -14.03 11.01 -24.19
N PRO A 40 -13.94 12.27 -23.75
CA PRO A 40 -14.59 12.85 -22.57
C PRO A 40 -15.97 13.47 -22.86
N SER A 41 -16.57 13.22 -24.03
CA SER A 41 -17.77 13.92 -24.48
C SER A 41 -18.82 13.96 -23.37
N ALA A 42 -19.22 15.17 -22.99
CA ALA A 42 -20.31 15.40 -22.05
C ALA A 42 -21.65 15.58 -22.77
N SER A 43 -21.71 15.32 -24.09
CA SER A 43 -22.95 15.44 -24.85
C SER A 43 -24.02 14.51 -24.28
N THR A 44 -25.28 14.96 -24.32
CA THR A 44 -26.43 14.20 -23.82
C THR A 44 -26.49 12.82 -24.47
N SER A 45 -26.21 12.71 -25.77
CA SER A 45 -26.21 11.43 -26.49
C SER A 45 -25.13 10.47 -25.98
N SER A 46 -23.89 10.94 -25.78
CA SER A 46 -22.81 10.10 -25.25
C SER A 46 -23.07 9.69 -23.80
N ARG A 47 -23.68 10.57 -23.00
CA ARG A 47 -24.11 10.26 -21.63
C ARG A 47 -25.21 9.19 -21.61
N LEU A 48 -26.27 9.36 -22.41
CA LEU A 48 -27.37 8.40 -22.50
C LEU A 48 -26.90 7.04 -23.01
N LEU A 49 -26.03 7.01 -24.04
CA LEU A 49 -25.44 5.77 -24.55
C LEU A 49 -24.71 4.99 -23.44
N ARG A 50 -23.88 5.69 -22.65
CA ARG A 50 -23.14 5.10 -21.52
C ARG A 50 -24.09 4.57 -20.44
N LEU A 51 -25.06 5.37 -20.01
CA LEU A 51 -26.05 4.97 -19.00
C LEU A 51 -26.87 3.76 -19.48
N ALA A 52 -27.35 3.78 -20.73
CA ALA A 52 -28.11 2.68 -21.33
C ALA A 52 -27.28 1.40 -21.52
N SER A 53 -25.95 1.51 -21.62
CA SER A 53 -25.06 0.36 -21.75
C SER A 53 -24.81 -0.37 -20.43
N PHE A 54 -25.09 0.25 -19.27
CA PHE A 54 -24.82 -0.37 -17.97
C PHE A 54 -25.63 -1.65 -17.72
N PRO A 55 -26.98 -1.67 -17.84
CA PRO A 55 -27.76 -2.88 -17.59
C PRO A 55 -27.34 -4.10 -18.44
N PRO A 56 -27.18 -4.03 -19.78
CA PRO A 56 -26.76 -5.19 -20.55
C PRO A 56 -25.35 -5.66 -20.19
N LEU A 57 -24.40 -4.74 -19.95
CA LEU A 57 -23.05 -5.12 -19.49
C LEU A 57 -23.08 -5.84 -18.13
N ALA A 58 -23.89 -5.34 -17.20
CA ALA A 58 -24.06 -5.98 -15.89
C ALA A 58 -24.65 -7.39 -16.02
N ILE A 59 -25.72 -7.56 -16.82
CA ILE A 59 -26.37 -8.87 -17.04
C ILE A 59 -25.41 -9.85 -17.72
N ILE A 60 -24.79 -9.46 -18.84
CA ILE A 60 -23.86 -10.33 -19.59
C ILE A 60 -22.68 -10.73 -18.70
N SER A 61 -22.13 -9.77 -17.93
CA SER A 61 -21.03 -10.08 -17.02
C SER A 61 -21.47 -10.98 -15.88
N ALA A 62 -22.68 -10.81 -15.32
CA ALA A 62 -23.20 -11.68 -14.28
C ALA A 62 -23.28 -13.14 -14.75
N HIS A 63 -23.72 -13.38 -15.99
CA HIS A 63 -23.71 -14.74 -16.56
C HIS A 63 -22.33 -15.40 -16.53
N LEU A 64 -21.23 -14.64 -16.69
CA LEU A 64 -19.88 -15.21 -16.56
C LEU A 64 -19.63 -15.81 -15.17
N ALA A 65 -20.12 -15.16 -14.10
CA ALA A 65 -19.96 -15.66 -12.73
C ALA A 65 -20.90 -16.82 -12.40
N PHE A 66 -22.11 -16.83 -12.97
CA PHE A 66 -23.18 -17.73 -12.51
C PHE A 66 -23.43 -18.93 -13.44
N ASP A 67 -23.12 -18.83 -14.72
CA ASP A 67 -23.27 -19.95 -15.66
C ASP A 67 -22.22 -21.02 -15.37
N ARG A 68 -22.69 -22.19 -14.90
CA ARG A 68 -21.84 -23.34 -14.53
C ARG A 68 -21.28 -24.10 -15.71
N THR A 69 -21.78 -23.86 -16.92
CA THR A 69 -21.22 -24.48 -18.13
C THR A 69 -19.81 -23.97 -18.43
N TYR A 70 -19.45 -22.79 -17.90
CA TYR A 70 -18.11 -22.21 -18.01
C TYR A 70 -17.22 -22.77 -16.91
N THR A 71 -16.12 -23.42 -17.24
CA THR A 71 -15.19 -23.95 -16.21
C THR A 71 -13.75 -23.94 -16.71
N CYS A 72 -12.83 -23.77 -15.77
CA CYS A 72 -11.39 -23.89 -15.93
C CYS A 72 -10.87 -25.26 -15.44
N GLY A 73 -11.75 -26.23 -15.19
CA GLY A 73 -11.43 -27.61 -14.83
C GLY A 73 -11.07 -27.82 -13.36
N ASN A 74 -11.40 -26.86 -12.48
CA ASN A 74 -11.30 -27.01 -11.02
C ASN A 74 -12.06 -25.84 -10.33
N PRO A 75 -12.77 -26.08 -9.20
CA PRO A 75 -13.55 -25.04 -8.55
C PRO A 75 -12.75 -23.83 -8.01
N LEU A 76 -11.48 -23.98 -7.60
CA LEU A 76 -10.64 -22.82 -7.24
C LEU A 76 -10.19 -22.03 -8.46
N ARG A 77 -9.94 -22.70 -9.59
CA ARG A 77 -9.61 -21.99 -10.84
C ARG A 77 -10.81 -21.23 -11.35
N ASP A 78 -12.00 -21.76 -11.12
CA ASP A 78 -13.27 -21.13 -11.45
C ASP A 78 -13.54 -19.84 -10.69
N LEU A 79 -12.79 -19.52 -9.62
CA LEU A 79 -12.76 -18.19 -9.00
C LEU A 79 -12.33 -17.09 -10.01
N LEU A 80 -11.65 -17.46 -11.10
CA LEU A 80 -11.32 -16.56 -12.20
C LEU A 80 -12.58 -15.92 -12.80
N LEU A 81 -13.64 -16.69 -13.01
CA LEU A 81 -14.84 -16.21 -13.70
C LEU A 81 -15.58 -15.11 -12.91
N PRO A 82 -15.87 -15.26 -11.60
CA PRO A 82 -16.39 -14.16 -10.80
C PRO A 82 -15.40 -13.00 -10.64
N THR A 83 -14.09 -13.25 -10.64
CA THR A 83 -13.07 -12.18 -10.58
C THR A 83 -13.06 -11.32 -11.85
N LEU A 84 -13.19 -11.95 -13.03
CA LEU A 84 -13.37 -11.28 -14.31
C LEU A 84 -14.69 -10.50 -14.33
N THR A 85 -15.77 -11.12 -13.86
CA THR A 85 -17.10 -10.50 -13.73
C THR A 85 -17.04 -9.24 -12.86
N TRP A 86 -16.39 -9.32 -11.70
CA TRP A 86 -16.19 -8.17 -10.82
C TRP A 86 -15.41 -7.05 -11.50
N SER A 87 -14.33 -7.39 -12.22
CA SER A 87 -13.51 -6.40 -12.94
C SER A 87 -14.28 -5.71 -14.05
N ILE A 88 -15.08 -6.46 -14.82
CA ILE A 88 -15.97 -5.91 -15.86
C ILE A 88 -17.02 -5.00 -15.22
N THR A 89 -17.64 -5.45 -14.12
CA THR A 89 -18.68 -4.70 -13.40
C THR A 89 -18.13 -3.38 -12.87
N CYS A 90 -16.97 -3.39 -12.22
CA CYS A 90 -16.32 -2.17 -11.73
C CYS A 90 -16.02 -1.19 -12.87
N LYS A 91 -15.55 -1.69 -14.02
CA LYS A 91 -15.30 -0.86 -15.20
C LYS A 91 -16.58 -0.35 -15.85
N ALA A 92 -17.64 -1.15 -15.88
CA ALA A 92 -18.95 -0.73 -16.33
C ALA A 92 -19.50 0.38 -15.43
N VAL A 93 -19.42 0.25 -14.10
CA VAL A 93 -19.80 1.31 -13.16
C VAL A 93 -18.97 2.58 -13.39
N GLU A 94 -17.65 2.45 -13.50
CA GLU A 94 -16.76 3.59 -13.73
C GLU A 94 -17.09 4.33 -15.04
N ILE A 95 -17.19 3.61 -16.16
CA ILE A 95 -17.39 4.22 -17.49
C ILE A 95 -18.84 4.68 -17.68
N CYS A 96 -19.80 3.85 -17.29
CA CYS A 96 -21.21 4.08 -17.59
C CYS A 96 -21.89 5.02 -16.59
N LEU A 97 -21.48 4.99 -15.31
CA LEU A 97 -22.13 5.76 -14.24
C LEU A 97 -21.24 6.92 -13.79
N VAL A 98 -20.02 6.64 -13.30
CA VAL A 98 -19.12 7.66 -12.72
C VAL A 98 -18.70 8.68 -13.77
N TYR A 99 -18.24 8.21 -14.94
CA TYR A 99 -17.82 9.09 -16.03
C TYR A 99 -18.96 9.54 -16.93
N SER A 100 -20.22 9.24 -16.60
CA SER A 100 -21.38 9.59 -17.45
C SER A 100 -21.46 11.10 -17.76
N ALA A 101 -21.00 11.95 -16.85
CA ALA A 101 -20.97 13.41 -17.03
C ALA A 101 -19.71 13.92 -17.77
N GLY A 102 -18.69 13.08 -17.92
CA GLY A 102 -17.41 13.45 -18.51
C GLY A 102 -16.31 12.49 -18.05
N GLY A 103 -15.41 12.13 -18.97
CA GLY A 103 -14.27 11.25 -18.67
C GLY A 103 -13.11 11.97 -18.00
N PRO A 104 -12.19 11.22 -17.37
CA PRO A 104 -11.04 11.81 -16.71
C PRO A 104 -10.09 12.45 -17.74
N ARG A 105 -9.51 13.60 -17.41
CA ARG A 105 -8.50 14.22 -18.29
C ARG A 105 -7.25 13.36 -18.36
N LEU A 106 -6.64 13.34 -19.55
CA LEU A 106 -5.29 12.83 -19.73
C LEU A 106 -4.31 13.81 -19.09
N ILE A 107 -3.33 13.31 -18.34
CA ILE A 107 -2.23 14.10 -17.80
C ILE A 107 -0.89 13.61 -18.35
N ARG A 108 0.06 14.53 -18.49
CA ARG A 108 1.42 14.29 -18.97
C ARG A 108 2.44 15.01 -18.10
N PRO A 109 3.70 14.53 -18.04
CA PRO A 109 4.76 15.25 -17.35
C PRO A 109 5.26 16.42 -18.21
N PHE A 110 5.53 17.54 -17.56
CA PHE A 110 6.17 18.73 -18.11
C PHE A 110 7.49 18.96 -17.38
N LEU A 111 8.47 19.53 -18.07
CA LEU A 111 9.66 20.09 -17.43
C LEU A 111 9.40 21.57 -17.10
N PRO A 112 10.16 22.15 -16.15
CA PRO A 112 10.17 23.59 -15.96
C PRO A 112 10.40 24.32 -17.30
N ASP A 113 9.69 25.42 -17.50
CA ASP A 113 9.84 26.31 -18.66
C ASP A 113 9.52 25.68 -20.03
N THR A 114 8.82 24.55 -20.05
CA THR A 114 8.33 23.93 -21.29
C THR A 114 6.83 24.19 -21.48
N SER A 115 6.44 24.63 -22.68
CA SER A 115 5.03 24.82 -23.04
C SER A 115 4.31 23.52 -23.40
N GLY A 116 5.06 22.45 -23.66
CA GLY A 116 4.54 21.16 -24.11
C GLY A 116 4.96 20.00 -23.19
N PRO A 117 4.17 18.90 -23.19
CA PRO A 117 4.50 17.71 -22.42
C PRO A 117 5.76 17.04 -22.95
N VAL A 118 6.50 16.36 -22.09
CA VAL A 118 7.67 15.60 -22.52
C VAL A 118 7.27 14.43 -23.44
N ALA A 119 7.99 14.29 -24.55
CA ALA A 119 7.80 13.18 -25.47
C ALA A 119 8.18 11.83 -24.83
N LYS A 120 9.26 11.82 -24.03
CA LYS A 120 9.80 10.66 -23.33
C LYS A 120 10.35 11.07 -21.97
N MET A 121 9.94 10.36 -20.93
CA MET A 121 10.47 10.51 -19.58
C MET A 121 11.91 10.00 -19.48
N GLN A 122 12.68 10.63 -18.59
CA GLN A 122 14.06 10.31 -18.26
C GLN A 122 14.14 10.13 -16.73
N ALA A 123 14.86 9.10 -16.27
CA ALA A 123 14.96 8.82 -14.83
C ALA A 123 15.64 9.95 -14.05
N SER A 124 16.64 10.60 -14.67
CA SER A 124 17.39 11.72 -14.07
C SER A 124 16.57 13.00 -13.87
N LYS A 125 15.31 13.05 -14.31
CA LYS A 125 14.45 14.23 -14.23
C LYS A 125 13.17 14.00 -13.44
N TYR A 126 13.07 12.88 -12.70
CA TYR A 126 11.84 12.55 -11.97
C TYR A 126 11.43 13.61 -10.94
N ASP A 127 12.41 14.25 -10.31
CA ASP A 127 12.27 15.35 -9.36
C ASP A 127 11.88 16.69 -10.01
N GLN A 128 12.01 16.82 -11.33
CA GLN A 128 11.67 18.03 -12.09
C GLN A 128 10.30 17.95 -12.75
N TYR A 129 9.72 16.75 -12.87
CA TYR A 129 8.46 16.59 -13.58
C TYR A 129 7.27 17.17 -12.82
N GLN A 130 6.43 17.88 -13.57
CA GLN A 130 5.11 18.31 -13.13
C GLN A 130 4.05 17.68 -14.04
N TRP A 131 3.15 16.87 -13.47
CA TRP A 131 2.02 16.32 -14.20
C TRP A 131 0.93 17.36 -14.33
N GLN A 132 0.60 17.68 -15.58
CA GLN A 132 -0.43 18.64 -15.91
C GLN A 132 -1.44 18.03 -16.90
N PRO A 133 -2.71 18.47 -16.88
CA PRO A 133 -3.68 18.08 -17.89
C PRO A 133 -3.22 18.50 -19.28
N VAL A 134 -3.50 17.66 -20.26
CA VAL A 134 -3.31 17.98 -21.68
C VAL A 134 -4.64 17.94 -22.41
N ASP A 135 -4.68 18.57 -23.57
CA ASP A 135 -5.85 18.53 -24.42
C ASP A 135 -6.20 17.09 -24.81
N PHE A 136 -7.51 16.85 -24.92
CA PHE A 136 -7.99 15.55 -25.34
C PHE A 136 -7.58 15.27 -26.79
N PRO A 137 -7.18 14.03 -27.10
CA PRO A 137 -6.83 13.66 -28.45
C PRO A 137 -8.03 13.84 -29.40
N LYS A 138 -7.81 14.22 -30.66
CA LYS A 138 -8.89 14.37 -31.64
C LYS A 138 -9.72 13.08 -31.76
N PRO A 139 -11.05 13.15 -31.98
CA PRO A 139 -11.84 11.96 -32.31
C PRO A 139 -11.23 11.17 -33.47
N LEU A 140 -11.40 9.84 -33.48
CA LEU A 140 -10.89 8.94 -34.54
C LEU A 140 -9.36 9.02 -34.79
N SER A 141 -8.58 9.48 -33.80
CA SER A 141 -7.12 9.48 -33.88
C SER A 141 -6.50 8.29 -33.14
N TRP A 142 -5.26 7.93 -33.46
CA TRP A 142 -4.49 6.97 -32.67
C TRP A 142 -4.37 7.40 -31.20
N GLY A 143 -4.23 8.70 -30.93
CA GLY A 143 -4.23 9.23 -29.57
C GLY A 143 -5.53 8.93 -28.82
N ARG A 144 -6.69 8.93 -29.50
CA ARG A 144 -7.98 8.58 -28.92
C ARG A 144 -8.08 7.10 -28.58
N ILE A 145 -7.57 6.23 -29.44
CA ILE A 145 -7.46 4.79 -29.18
C ILE A 145 -6.60 4.54 -27.93
N VAL A 146 -5.41 5.13 -27.88
CA VAL A 146 -4.49 4.99 -26.73
C VAL A 146 -5.12 5.53 -25.44
N TYR A 147 -5.78 6.69 -25.49
CA TYR A 147 -6.53 7.22 -24.35
C TYR A 147 -7.65 6.27 -23.89
N GLY A 148 -8.40 5.68 -24.83
CA GLY A 148 -9.45 4.71 -24.49
C GLY A 148 -8.90 3.47 -23.80
N LEU A 149 -7.73 2.97 -24.25
CA LEU A 149 -7.02 1.88 -23.58
C LEU A 149 -6.49 2.29 -22.20
N ASP A 150 -5.96 3.52 -22.06
CA ASP A 150 -5.52 4.05 -20.77
C ASP A 150 -6.70 4.10 -19.77
N VAL A 151 -7.89 4.57 -20.18
CA VAL A 151 -9.10 4.56 -19.32
C VAL A 151 -9.54 3.14 -18.97
N LEU A 152 -9.51 2.22 -19.94
CA LEU A 152 -9.95 0.85 -19.74
C LEU A 152 -9.02 0.10 -18.76
N PHE A 153 -7.70 0.23 -18.91
CA PHE A 153 -6.73 -0.62 -18.21
C PHE A 153 -6.03 0.06 -17.02
N LEU A 154 -5.92 1.39 -16.97
CA LEU A 154 -5.28 2.07 -15.84
C LEU A 154 -6.24 2.13 -14.64
N ARG A 155 -6.09 1.17 -13.72
CA ARG A 155 -6.92 1.02 -12.50
C ARG A 155 -6.28 1.56 -11.22
N ARG A 156 -5.00 1.90 -11.27
CA ARG A 156 -4.19 2.27 -10.10
C ARG A 156 -3.45 3.59 -10.28
N PRO A 157 -3.11 4.30 -9.20
CA PRO A 157 -2.29 5.50 -9.30
C PRO A 157 -0.96 5.21 -10.00
N GLY A 158 -0.54 6.09 -10.89
CA GLY A 158 0.69 5.91 -11.66
C GLY A 158 0.49 6.27 -13.14
N THR A 159 1.41 5.81 -13.97
CA THR A 159 1.39 5.99 -15.42
C THR A 159 0.99 4.71 -16.14
N SER A 160 0.46 4.84 -17.36
CA SER A 160 0.07 3.71 -18.21
C SER A 160 1.24 2.78 -18.52
N MET A 161 0.94 1.48 -18.62
CA MET A 161 1.86 0.46 -19.12
C MET A 161 1.91 0.43 -20.66
N ILE A 162 0.93 1.04 -21.34
CA ILE A 162 0.91 1.19 -22.79
C ILE A 162 1.82 2.37 -23.14
N LEU A 163 2.82 2.18 -24.02
CA LEU A 163 3.79 3.24 -24.36
C LEU A 163 4.32 3.99 -23.10
N PRO A 164 4.89 3.26 -22.11
CA PRO A 164 5.04 3.74 -20.74
C PRO A 164 6.01 4.93 -20.64
N LYS A 165 7.00 4.97 -21.53
CA LYS A 165 7.99 6.05 -21.70
C LYS A 165 7.38 7.45 -21.83
N GLN A 166 6.13 7.56 -22.26
CA GLN A 166 5.45 8.85 -22.43
C GLN A 166 4.93 9.45 -21.10
N GLY A 167 4.92 8.70 -20.00
CA GLY A 167 4.46 9.21 -18.71
C GLY A 167 2.97 9.55 -18.65
N ARG A 168 2.17 8.97 -19.54
CA ARG A 168 0.72 9.19 -19.60
C ARG A 168 0.05 8.66 -18.35
N ALA A 169 -0.83 9.45 -17.77
CA ALA A 169 -1.67 9.03 -16.66
C ALA A 169 -3.05 9.69 -16.78
N LEU A 170 -3.98 9.33 -15.90
CA LEU A 170 -5.29 9.97 -15.81
C LEU A 170 -5.31 10.94 -14.64
N GLU A 171 -6.18 11.95 -14.70
CA GLU A 171 -6.20 13.11 -13.80
C GLU A 171 -6.19 12.76 -12.30
N TRP A 172 -6.83 11.66 -11.93
CA TRP A 172 -6.90 11.20 -10.54
C TRP A 172 -5.55 10.70 -10.00
N SER A 173 -4.56 10.47 -10.86
CA SER A 173 -3.16 10.21 -10.47
C SER A 173 -2.34 11.50 -10.29
N LYS A 174 -2.83 12.66 -10.75
CA LYS A 174 -2.08 13.93 -10.81
C LYS A 174 -1.46 14.30 -9.46
N ARG A 175 -2.30 14.32 -8.41
CA ARG A 175 -1.88 14.70 -7.06
C ARG A 175 -0.76 13.78 -6.56
N GLY A 176 -0.97 12.48 -6.60
CA GLY A 176 0.01 11.51 -6.11
C GLY A 176 1.32 11.53 -6.87
N LEU A 177 1.29 11.75 -8.20
CA LEU A 177 2.50 11.86 -9.02
C LEU A 177 3.27 13.16 -8.75
N ASN A 178 2.58 14.28 -8.57
CA ASN A 178 3.22 15.56 -8.22
C ASN A 178 3.77 15.57 -6.79
N GLU A 179 3.06 15.01 -5.83
CA GLU A 179 3.55 14.80 -4.46
C GLU A 179 4.79 13.90 -4.48
N TRP A 180 4.79 12.84 -5.28
CA TRP A 180 5.93 11.94 -5.45
C TRP A 180 7.16 12.66 -6.05
N ALA A 181 7.01 13.39 -7.16
CA ALA A 181 8.13 14.14 -7.74
C ALA A 181 8.65 15.23 -6.80
N SER A 182 7.76 15.94 -6.11
CA SER A 182 8.14 16.93 -5.09
C SER A 182 8.90 16.28 -3.93
N TYR A 183 8.48 15.10 -3.50
CA TYR A 183 9.18 14.34 -2.47
C TYR A 183 10.61 14.00 -2.90
N LEU A 184 10.80 13.51 -4.13
CA LEU A 184 12.14 13.23 -4.68
C LEU A 184 13.01 14.49 -4.69
N LYS A 185 12.45 15.62 -5.14
CA LYS A 185 13.13 16.92 -5.18
C LYS A 185 13.56 17.40 -3.79
N ILE A 186 12.64 17.40 -2.83
CA ILE A 186 12.87 17.89 -1.47
C ILE A 186 13.90 17.03 -0.74
N HIS A 187 13.80 15.71 -0.87
CA HIS A 187 14.68 14.76 -0.16
C HIS A 187 15.95 14.41 -0.94
N LYS A 188 16.09 14.94 -2.17
CA LYS A 188 17.20 14.64 -3.09
C LYS A 188 17.49 13.15 -3.21
N CYS A 189 16.42 12.38 -3.29
CA CYS A 189 16.49 10.92 -3.33
C CYS A 189 15.96 10.40 -4.67
N GLN A 190 16.37 9.19 -5.00
CA GLN A 190 15.89 8.42 -6.15
C GLN A 190 14.64 7.61 -5.76
N PRO A 191 13.84 7.15 -6.75
CA PRO A 191 12.63 6.35 -6.48
C PRO A 191 12.84 5.16 -5.53
N HIS A 192 13.97 4.46 -5.67
CA HIS A 192 14.29 3.27 -4.88
C HIS A 192 14.73 3.57 -3.44
N GLU A 193 15.09 4.82 -3.17
CA GLU A 193 15.48 5.30 -1.85
C GLU A 193 14.28 5.75 -1.01
N ILE A 194 13.07 5.83 -1.61
CA ILE A 194 11.85 6.15 -0.87
C ILE A 194 11.61 5.04 0.17
N PRO A 195 11.56 5.35 1.47
CA PRO A 195 11.36 4.36 2.51
C PRO A 195 9.94 3.78 2.46
N ALA A 196 9.79 2.54 2.92
CA ALA A 196 8.49 1.92 3.12
C ALA A 196 7.60 2.77 4.03
N HIS A 197 6.30 2.80 3.74
CA HIS A 197 5.31 3.57 4.48
C HIS A 197 5.47 5.10 4.39
N SER A 198 6.27 5.59 3.43
CA SER A 198 6.40 7.01 3.11
C SER A 198 5.05 7.70 2.86
N PRO A 199 4.93 9.03 3.08
CA PRO A 199 3.76 9.80 2.68
C PRO A 199 3.46 9.73 1.18
N VAL A 200 4.43 9.36 0.32
CA VAL A 200 4.24 9.12 -1.11
C VAL A 200 4.31 7.62 -1.45
N ARG A 201 3.83 7.23 -2.63
CA ARG A 201 3.88 5.84 -3.10
C ARG A 201 5.28 5.49 -3.61
N ARG A 202 5.67 4.22 -3.43
CA ARG A 202 6.90 3.65 -3.98
C ARG A 202 6.60 3.02 -5.34
N PHE A 203 7.04 3.69 -6.39
CA PHE A 203 6.82 3.24 -7.77
C PHE A 203 8.03 2.44 -8.26
N GLY A 204 7.78 1.38 -9.03
CA GLY A 204 8.84 0.57 -9.64
C GLY A 204 9.63 -0.33 -8.69
N GLU A 205 9.30 -0.31 -7.39
CA GLU A 205 10.06 -1.04 -6.37
C GLU A 205 9.56 -2.46 -6.14
N ARG A 206 10.50 -3.33 -5.77
CA ARG A 206 10.18 -4.65 -5.23
C ARG A 206 9.84 -4.50 -3.76
N GLU A 207 8.63 -4.87 -3.40
CA GLU A 207 8.18 -4.74 -2.01
C GLU A 207 8.59 -5.92 -1.13
N MET A 208 8.99 -7.04 -1.76
CA MET A 208 9.36 -8.27 -1.08
C MET A 208 10.75 -8.74 -1.53
N PRO A 209 11.77 -8.72 -0.64
CA PRO A 209 13.05 -9.32 -0.93
C PRO A 209 12.93 -10.84 -1.14
N LEU A 210 13.84 -11.44 -1.91
CA LEU A 210 13.71 -12.84 -2.34
C LEU A 210 13.69 -13.85 -1.19
N LEU A 211 14.52 -13.66 -0.16
CA LEU A 211 14.56 -14.56 1.00
C LEU A 211 13.24 -14.55 1.78
N PRO A 212 12.68 -13.39 2.18
CA PRO A 212 11.30 -13.29 2.66
C PRO A 212 10.32 -13.98 1.73
N ALA A 213 10.39 -13.73 0.42
CA ALA A 213 9.49 -14.33 -0.56
C ALA A 213 9.57 -15.87 -0.57
N PHE A 214 10.77 -16.43 -0.41
CA PHE A 214 10.99 -17.87 -0.31
C PHE A 214 10.44 -18.47 0.98
N LEU A 215 10.80 -17.89 2.14
CA LEU A 215 10.26 -18.30 3.44
C LEU A 215 8.73 -18.25 3.41
N GLN A 216 8.19 -17.27 2.71
CA GLN A 216 6.76 -17.08 2.56
C GLN A 216 6.11 -18.10 1.64
N ILE A 217 6.73 -18.54 0.54
CA ILE A 217 6.25 -19.71 -0.21
C ILE A 217 6.19 -20.93 0.70
N ALA A 218 7.20 -21.14 1.54
CA ALA A 218 7.16 -22.24 2.51
C ALA A 218 6.01 -22.10 3.51
N PHE A 219 5.70 -20.88 3.98
CA PHE A 219 4.52 -20.61 4.80
C PHE A 219 3.22 -20.88 4.04
N VAL A 220 3.08 -20.42 2.79
CA VAL A 220 1.90 -20.69 1.95
C VAL A 220 1.73 -22.18 1.73
N TRP A 221 2.80 -22.90 1.44
CA TRP A 221 2.77 -24.34 1.30
C TRP A 221 2.31 -25.02 2.59
N THR A 222 2.89 -24.66 3.73
CA THR A 222 2.47 -25.16 5.06
C THR A 222 1.00 -24.85 5.33
N SER A 223 0.55 -23.66 4.93
CA SER A 223 -0.85 -23.21 5.04
C SER A 223 -1.78 -24.11 4.24
N PHE A 224 -1.42 -24.39 2.98
CA PHE A 224 -2.19 -25.29 2.13
C PHE A 224 -2.17 -26.73 2.65
N SER A 225 -1.06 -27.21 3.22
CA SER A 225 -1.01 -28.53 3.87
C SER A 225 -1.93 -28.60 5.09
N TRP A 226 -2.01 -27.53 5.88
CA TRP A 226 -2.99 -27.41 6.96
C TRP A 226 -4.42 -27.41 6.46
N TRP A 227 -4.70 -26.61 5.44
CA TRP A 227 -6.02 -26.58 4.80
C TRP A 227 -6.41 -27.95 4.26
N TYR A 228 -5.46 -28.64 3.62
CA TYR A 228 -5.65 -29.98 3.09
C TYR A 228 -6.05 -30.97 4.18
N ALA A 229 -5.34 -30.95 5.30
CA ALA A 229 -5.64 -31.84 6.41
C ALA A 229 -6.97 -31.50 7.11
N VAL A 230 -7.32 -30.21 7.19
CA VAL A 230 -8.62 -29.78 7.71
C VAL A 230 -9.75 -30.19 6.76
N ALA A 231 -9.49 -30.16 5.46
CA ALA A 231 -10.43 -30.50 4.39
C ALA A 231 -10.60 -32.01 4.17
N ALA A 232 -9.67 -32.83 4.67
CA ALA A 232 -9.69 -34.27 4.56
C ALA A 232 -10.22 -34.89 5.86
N PRO A 233 -11.45 -35.43 5.89
CA PRO A 233 -12.04 -35.99 7.12
C PRO A 233 -11.23 -37.14 7.73
N SER A 234 -10.42 -37.81 6.90
CA SER A 234 -9.55 -38.93 7.29
C SER A 234 -8.13 -38.49 7.66
N SER A 235 -7.78 -37.21 7.53
CA SER A 235 -6.45 -36.75 7.88
C SER A 235 -6.26 -36.80 9.40
N GLU A 236 -5.15 -37.41 9.79
CA GLU A 236 -4.74 -37.48 11.17
C GLU A 236 -4.14 -36.14 11.60
N VAL A 237 -4.61 -35.62 12.72
CA VAL A 237 -4.15 -34.34 13.27
C VAL A 237 -3.68 -34.57 14.71
N ILE A 238 -2.50 -34.05 15.03
CA ILE A 238 -1.94 -34.04 16.39
C ILE A 238 -2.32 -32.74 17.07
N SER A 239 -2.96 -32.79 18.25
CA SER A 239 -3.18 -31.61 19.08
C SER A 239 -2.03 -31.40 20.07
N VAL A 240 -1.20 -30.39 19.84
CA VAL A 240 -0.12 -29.98 20.76
C VAL A 240 -0.53 -28.68 21.45
N LEU A 241 -0.91 -28.73 22.73
CA LEU A 241 -1.32 -27.53 23.51
C LEU A 241 -2.44 -26.71 22.84
N GLY A 242 -3.41 -27.39 22.20
CA GLY A 242 -4.46 -26.71 21.44
C GLY A 242 -4.00 -26.16 20.10
N PHE A 243 -2.88 -26.63 19.56
CA PHE A 243 -2.42 -26.36 18.21
C PHE A 243 -2.50 -27.63 17.38
N TYR A 244 -3.29 -27.60 16.31
CA TYR A 244 -3.54 -28.75 15.45
C TYR A 244 -2.46 -28.82 14.37
N VAL A 245 -1.66 -29.88 14.41
CA VAL A 245 -0.58 -30.15 13.44
C VAL A 245 -1.00 -31.35 12.59
N PRO A 246 -1.12 -31.20 11.26
CA PRO A 246 -1.49 -32.32 10.42
C PRO A 246 -0.33 -33.30 10.25
N ILE A 247 -0.66 -34.59 10.19
CA ILE A 247 0.25 -35.66 9.82
C ILE A 247 -0.06 -36.09 8.38
N ASP A 248 0.84 -35.77 7.47
CA ASP A 248 0.70 -36.14 6.04
C ASP A 248 1.43 -37.46 5.69
N SER A 249 2.34 -37.90 6.55
CA SER A 249 3.27 -39.00 6.29
C SER A 249 3.81 -39.63 7.57
N SER A 250 4.29 -40.88 7.49
CA SER A 250 5.00 -41.54 8.59
C SER A 250 6.26 -40.79 9.02
N SER A 251 6.94 -40.12 8.08
CA SER A 251 8.09 -39.26 8.36
C SER A 251 7.70 -38.03 9.18
N SER A 252 6.61 -37.34 8.83
CA SER A 252 6.11 -36.20 9.61
C SER A 252 5.74 -36.61 11.04
N ARG A 253 5.14 -37.79 11.20
CA ARG A 253 4.83 -38.38 12.51
C ARG A 253 6.09 -38.64 13.32
N SER A 254 7.06 -39.34 12.73
CA SER A 254 8.31 -39.67 13.39
C SER A 254 9.09 -38.41 13.80
N PHE A 255 9.05 -37.37 12.97
CA PHE A 255 9.64 -36.07 13.28
C PHE A 255 8.95 -35.38 14.47
N LEU A 256 7.62 -35.34 14.48
CA LEU A 256 6.85 -34.77 15.59
C LEU A 256 7.06 -35.56 16.89
N ASP A 257 7.09 -36.88 16.80
CA ASP A 257 7.37 -37.78 17.93
C ASP A 257 8.78 -37.56 18.51
N ALA A 258 9.76 -37.19 17.67
CA ALA A 258 11.11 -36.86 18.12
C ALA A 258 11.20 -35.47 18.76
N LEU A 259 10.33 -34.54 18.37
CA LEU A 259 10.34 -33.15 18.82
C LEU A 259 9.53 -32.93 20.10
N LEU A 260 8.49 -33.75 20.30
CA LEU A 260 7.65 -33.69 21.49
C LEU A 260 8.35 -34.33 22.70
N PRO A 261 8.36 -33.69 23.88
CA PRO A 261 8.91 -34.28 25.09
C PRO A 261 8.24 -35.63 25.40
N ALA A 262 9.01 -36.62 25.85
CA ALA A 262 8.54 -37.96 26.19
C ALA A 262 7.41 -37.99 27.26
N VAL A 263 7.14 -36.87 27.92
CA VAL A 263 6.14 -36.71 28.98
C VAL A 263 4.73 -36.41 28.42
N VAL A 264 4.58 -36.11 27.12
CA VAL A 264 3.26 -35.84 26.53
C VAL A 264 2.56 -37.18 26.23
N PRO A 265 1.42 -37.51 26.89
CA PRO A 265 0.74 -38.79 26.71
C PRO A 265 0.21 -38.94 25.27
N ARG A 266 0.68 -39.99 24.58
CA ARG A 266 0.42 -40.27 23.16
C ARG A 266 -1.06 -40.45 22.78
N HIS A 267 -1.90 -40.82 23.75
CA HIS A 267 -3.29 -41.23 23.50
C HIS A 267 -4.28 -40.07 23.34
N HIS A 268 -3.93 -38.85 23.72
CA HIS A 268 -4.80 -37.66 23.59
C HIS A 268 -4.48 -36.77 22.38
N LEU A 269 -3.55 -37.21 21.54
CA LEU A 269 -2.97 -36.39 20.50
C LEU A 269 -3.72 -36.51 19.17
N VAL A 270 -4.23 -37.69 18.84
CA VAL A 270 -4.72 -38.00 17.50
C VAL A 270 -6.21 -37.72 17.36
N LEU A 271 -6.55 -36.71 16.56
CA LEU A 271 -7.91 -36.40 16.11
C LEU A 271 -8.08 -36.85 14.66
N LEU A 272 -9.25 -37.41 14.34
CA LEU A 272 -9.65 -37.72 12.96
C LEU A 272 -10.48 -36.56 12.41
N GLY A 273 -9.89 -35.83 11.46
CA GLY A 273 -10.52 -34.68 10.81
C GLY A 273 -10.58 -33.44 11.70
N ALA A 274 -10.69 -32.27 11.06
CA ALA A 274 -10.88 -31.02 11.76
C ALA A 274 -12.37 -30.62 11.80
N PRO A 275 -12.80 -29.84 12.81
CA PRO A 275 -14.13 -29.25 12.84
C PRO A 275 -14.43 -28.44 11.57
N ALA A 276 -15.65 -28.57 11.07
CA ALA A 276 -16.15 -27.78 9.93
C ALA A 276 -16.41 -26.30 10.26
N SER A 277 -16.18 -25.86 11.50
CA SER A 277 -16.33 -24.46 11.91
C SER A 277 -15.02 -23.96 12.51
N ALA A 278 -14.61 -22.75 12.14
CA ALA A 278 -13.46 -22.07 12.73
C ALA A 278 -13.67 -21.87 14.24
N PHE A 279 -14.91 -21.61 14.67
CA PHE A 279 -15.25 -21.38 16.06
C PHE A 279 -15.21 -22.64 16.94
N ALA A 280 -15.16 -23.82 16.32
CA ALA A 280 -14.93 -25.08 17.02
C ALA A 280 -13.44 -25.45 17.11
N LEU A 281 -12.56 -24.77 16.37
CA LEU A 281 -11.11 -24.94 16.50
C LEU A 281 -10.60 -24.30 17.79
N PRO A 282 -9.59 -24.91 18.44
CA PRO A 282 -8.85 -24.23 19.49
C PRO A 282 -8.31 -22.86 19.06
N LEU A 283 -8.18 -21.93 20.01
CA LEU A 283 -7.85 -20.54 19.73
C LEU A 283 -6.53 -20.37 18.95
N LEU A 284 -5.48 -21.10 19.34
CA LEU A 284 -4.17 -21.02 18.69
C LEU A 284 -4.23 -21.53 17.25
N THR A 285 -4.83 -22.70 17.03
CA THR A 285 -5.09 -23.22 15.67
C THR A 285 -5.87 -22.22 14.84
N ARG A 286 -6.96 -21.66 15.38
CA ARG A 286 -7.82 -20.71 14.68
C ARG A 286 -7.05 -19.48 14.23
N PHE A 287 -6.31 -18.83 15.12
CA PHE A 287 -5.54 -17.65 14.75
C PHE A 287 -4.41 -17.97 13.79
N ALA A 288 -3.73 -19.10 13.98
CA ALA A 288 -2.72 -19.53 13.04
C ALA A 288 -3.31 -19.75 11.64
N MET A 289 -4.51 -20.35 11.54
CA MET A 289 -5.23 -20.50 10.27
C MET A 289 -5.64 -19.15 9.64
N VAL A 290 -6.05 -18.17 10.44
CA VAL A 290 -6.34 -16.82 9.91
C VAL A 290 -5.07 -16.17 9.36
N ILE A 291 -3.95 -16.27 10.10
CA ILE A 291 -2.65 -15.74 9.68
C ILE A 291 -2.19 -16.39 8.38
N THR A 292 -2.33 -17.71 8.26
CA THR A 292 -1.90 -18.48 7.10
C THR A 292 -2.73 -18.15 5.87
N VAL A 293 -4.05 -18.01 5.99
CA VAL A 293 -4.94 -17.56 4.91
C VAL A 293 -4.57 -16.14 4.46
N GLY A 294 -4.48 -15.21 5.40
CA GLY A 294 -4.09 -13.83 5.11
C GLY A 294 -2.73 -13.80 4.42
N GLY A 295 -1.77 -14.56 4.93
CA GLY A 295 -0.47 -14.86 4.32
C GLY A 295 -0.60 -15.24 2.85
N ALA A 296 -1.29 -16.34 2.56
CA ALA A 296 -1.43 -16.86 1.20
C ALA A 296 -1.95 -15.82 0.19
N VAL A 297 -2.91 -14.98 0.60
CA VAL A 297 -3.50 -13.94 -0.26
C VAL A 297 -2.47 -12.90 -0.71
N PHE A 298 -1.61 -12.40 0.18
CA PHE A 298 -0.61 -11.39 -0.22
C PHE A 298 0.67 -11.96 -0.80
N LEU A 299 1.03 -13.18 -0.39
CA LEU A 299 2.30 -13.79 -0.74
C LEU A 299 2.33 -14.29 -2.19
N ALA A 300 1.23 -14.84 -2.70
CA ALA A 300 1.21 -15.35 -4.07
C ALA A 300 1.43 -14.24 -5.12
N PRO A 301 0.69 -13.12 -5.11
CA PRO A 301 0.95 -12.04 -6.07
C PRO A 301 2.26 -11.30 -5.77
N GLY A 302 2.61 -11.09 -4.50
CA GLY A 302 3.87 -10.42 -4.12
C GLY A 302 5.12 -11.18 -4.58
N PHE A 303 5.12 -12.51 -4.50
CA PHE A 303 6.19 -13.35 -5.02
C PHE A 303 6.29 -13.25 -6.55
N LEU A 304 5.16 -13.38 -7.25
CA LEU A 304 5.12 -13.28 -8.72
C LEU A 304 5.58 -11.90 -9.21
N GLU A 305 5.16 -10.82 -8.54
CA GLU A 305 5.65 -9.47 -8.83
C GLU A 305 7.15 -9.36 -8.61
N SER A 306 7.68 -9.93 -7.52
CA SER A 306 9.11 -9.90 -7.21
C SER A 306 9.93 -10.67 -8.25
N LEU A 307 9.44 -11.83 -8.71
CA LEU A 307 10.04 -12.61 -9.78
C LEU A 307 10.00 -11.85 -11.11
N MET A 308 8.86 -11.27 -11.46
CA MET A 308 8.72 -10.45 -12.66
C MET A 308 9.72 -9.28 -12.64
N LEU A 309 9.86 -8.61 -11.50
CA LEU A 309 10.76 -7.47 -11.35
C LEU A 309 12.25 -7.87 -11.33
N LEU A 310 12.58 -9.16 -11.13
CA LEU A 310 13.95 -9.67 -11.35
C LEU A 310 14.35 -9.54 -12.82
N VAL A 311 13.44 -9.88 -13.72
CA VAL A 311 13.71 -9.96 -15.16
C VAL A 311 13.32 -8.67 -15.88
N TRP A 312 12.34 -7.93 -15.35
CA TRP A 312 11.80 -6.71 -15.93
C TRP A 312 12.01 -5.50 -15.01
N LYS A 313 12.74 -4.50 -15.50
CA LYS A 313 12.88 -3.21 -14.81
C LYS A 313 11.85 -2.22 -15.36
N PRO A 314 10.80 -1.85 -14.59
CA PRO A 314 9.76 -0.97 -15.07
C PRO A 314 10.33 0.42 -15.38
N PHE A 315 10.07 0.92 -16.59
CA PHE A 315 10.50 2.25 -17.01
C PHE A 315 9.37 3.00 -17.75
N PRO A 316 8.96 4.19 -17.27
CA PRO A 316 9.41 4.85 -16.04
C PRO A 316 8.96 4.11 -14.77
N ALA A 317 9.59 4.37 -13.63
CA ALA A 317 9.24 3.73 -12.36
C ALA A 317 7.72 3.80 -12.08
N THR A 318 7.10 4.95 -12.36
CA THR A 318 5.65 5.22 -12.19
C THR A 318 4.72 4.31 -12.99
N CYS A 319 5.21 3.53 -13.97
CA CYS A 319 4.37 2.61 -14.74
C CYS A 319 4.03 1.33 -13.97
N PHE A 320 4.76 1.04 -12.90
CA PHE A 320 4.53 -0.10 -12.03
C PHE A 320 4.31 0.36 -10.59
N LEU A 321 3.27 -0.18 -9.96
CA LEU A 321 2.99 -0.01 -8.54
C LEU A 321 2.62 -1.40 -8.04
N SER A 322 3.37 -1.89 -7.05
CA SER A 322 3.15 -3.22 -6.47
C SER A 322 1.76 -3.32 -5.85
N ALA A 323 1.16 -4.52 -5.91
CA ALA A 323 -0.09 -4.78 -5.24
C ALA A 323 0.02 -4.65 -3.71
N PHE A 324 1.20 -4.88 -3.12
CA PHE A 324 1.42 -4.91 -1.68
C PHE A 324 2.64 -4.11 -1.26
N GLU A 325 2.47 -3.08 -0.43
CA GLU A 325 3.57 -2.27 0.13
C GLU A 325 3.82 -2.66 1.59
N GLN A 326 4.70 -3.64 1.80
CA GLN A 326 5.08 -4.18 3.13
C GLN A 326 3.92 -4.27 4.15
N PRO A 327 2.86 -5.06 3.88
CA PRO A 327 1.65 -5.08 4.70
C PRO A 327 1.89 -5.42 6.18
N LEU A 328 2.84 -6.30 6.47
CA LEU A 328 3.15 -6.73 7.84
C LEU A 328 3.74 -5.63 8.72
N THR A 329 4.41 -4.64 8.12
CA THR A 329 5.05 -3.54 8.86
C THR A 329 4.21 -2.27 8.86
N SER A 330 2.97 -2.34 8.35
CA SER A 330 2.08 -1.19 8.26
C SER A 330 1.86 -0.54 9.63
N PRO A 331 1.83 0.81 9.73
CA PRO A 331 1.73 1.51 11.01
C PRO A 331 0.33 1.49 11.64
N GLY A 332 -0.70 1.02 10.94
CA GLY A 332 -2.07 0.95 11.44
C GLY A 332 -3.06 0.51 10.37
N LEU A 333 -4.30 0.24 10.77
CA LEU A 333 -5.29 -0.43 9.93
C LEU A 333 -5.70 0.40 8.71
N GLY A 334 -5.81 1.73 8.88
CA GLY A 334 -6.12 2.64 7.77
C GLY A 334 -5.02 2.66 6.71
N ARG A 335 -3.75 2.69 7.12
CA ARG A 335 -2.60 2.65 6.18
C ARG A 335 -2.50 1.29 5.50
N PHE A 336 -2.76 0.22 6.23
CA PHE A 336 -2.74 -1.14 5.72
C PHE A 336 -3.65 -1.29 4.49
N TRP A 337 -4.94 -0.98 4.64
CA TRP A 337 -5.90 -1.12 3.54
C TRP A 337 -5.77 -0.04 2.48
N ALA A 338 -5.43 1.21 2.86
CA ALA A 338 -5.39 2.32 1.91
C ALA A 338 -4.15 2.31 1.01
N ARG A 339 -3.06 1.61 1.36
CA ARG A 339 -1.83 1.59 0.54
C ARG A 339 -1.04 0.28 0.56
N SER A 340 -1.01 -0.42 1.69
CA SER A 340 -0.17 -1.62 1.84
C SER A 340 -0.80 -2.91 1.30
N TRP A 341 -2.12 -2.94 1.08
CA TRP A 341 -2.86 -4.12 0.65
C TRP A 341 -3.67 -3.86 -0.62
N HIS A 342 -3.48 -4.71 -1.64
CA HIS A 342 -4.14 -4.66 -2.96
C HIS A 342 -4.31 -3.25 -3.54
N ALA A 343 -3.20 -2.54 -3.76
CA ALA A 343 -3.21 -1.17 -4.29
C ALA A 343 -3.93 -1.03 -5.65
N THR A 344 -4.09 -2.12 -6.39
CA THR A 344 -4.73 -2.16 -7.71
C THR A 344 -6.26 -2.08 -7.68
N SER A 345 -6.90 -2.48 -6.58
CA SER A 345 -8.38 -2.54 -6.47
C SER A 345 -9.00 -1.37 -5.72
N GLN A 346 -8.17 -0.53 -5.09
CA GLN A 346 -8.63 0.57 -4.23
C GLN A 346 -9.56 1.53 -4.96
N ARG A 347 -9.22 1.89 -6.20
CA ARG A 347 -10.03 2.80 -7.02
C ARG A 347 -11.39 2.20 -7.33
N ASP A 348 -11.44 0.91 -7.63
CA ASP A 348 -12.69 0.23 -7.96
C ASP A 348 -13.67 0.33 -6.79
N TYR A 349 -13.22 0.04 -5.56
CA TYR A 349 -14.07 0.16 -4.38
C TYR A 349 -14.50 1.59 -4.09
N LEU A 350 -13.62 2.58 -4.29
CA LEU A 350 -13.97 3.99 -4.12
C LEU A 350 -15.06 4.43 -5.11
N ASN A 351 -14.95 4.01 -6.37
CA ASN A 351 -15.95 4.28 -7.39
C ASN A 351 -17.28 3.60 -7.03
N MET A 352 -17.27 2.32 -6.67
CA MET A 352 -18.46 1.57 -6.25
C MET A 352 -19.12 2.20 -5.01
N ALA A 353 -18.32 2.57 -4.01
CA ALA A 353 -18.81 3.21 -2.79
C ALA A 353 -19.44 4.58 -3.05
N SER A 354 -18.90 5.36 -4.01
CA SER A 354 -19.44 6.68 -4.35
C SER A 354 -20.86 6.62 -4.93
N MET A 355 -21.28 5.47 -5.48
CA MET A 355 -22.63 5.26 -6.02
C MET A 355 -23.68 4.98 -4.94
N LEU A 356 -23.28 4.72 -3.70
CA LEU A 356 -24.22 4.44 -2.62
C LEU A 356 -24.75 5.75 -2.00
N PRO A 357 -26.00 5.77 -1.48
CA PRO A 357 -26.59 6.95 -0.87
C PRO A 357 -25.73 7.51 0.28
N PHE A 358 -25.62 8.84 0.36
CA PHE A 358 -24.86 9.53 1.41
C PHE A 358 -23.35 9.23 1.43
N SER A 359 -22.78 8.75 0.33
CA SER A 359 -21.34 8.48 0.17
C SER A 359 -20.44 9.72 0.35
N ASN A 360 -21.01 10.92 0.32
CA ASN A 360 -20.31 12.17 0.67
C ASN A 360 -19.89 12.21 2.16
N HIS A 361 -20.52 11.43 3.04
CA HIS A 361 -20.12 11.34 4.43
C HIS A 361 -18.90 10.41 4.58
N PRO A 362 -17.73 10.90 5.08
CA PRO A 362 -16.50 10.12 5.05
C PRO A 362 -16.58 8.76 5.75
N ALA A 363 -17.32 8.69 6.86
CA ALA A 363 -17.50 7.43 7.58
C ALA A 363 -18.31 6.40 6.78
N LEU A 364 -19.37 6.83 6.09
CA LEU A 364 -20.17 5.95 5.24
C LEU A 364 -19.37 5.52 4.02
N GLN A 365 -18.57 6.42 3.44
CA GLN A 365 -17.69 6.08 2.32
C GLN A 365 -16.72 4.95 2.68
N VAL A 366 -16.09 5.01 3.87
CA VAL A 366 -15.22 3.94 4.37
C VAL A 366 -15.99 2.63 4.53
N LEU A 367 -17.16 2.66 5.19
CA LEU A 367 -17.99 1.45 5.37
C LEU A 367 -18.42 0.85 4.03
N TYR A 368 -18.79 1.68 3.06
CA TYR A 368 -19.18 1.25 1.72
C TYR A 368 -18.03 0.65 0.90
N VAL A 369 -16.81 1.18 1.02
CA VAL A 369 -15.63 0.55 0.41
C VAL A 369 -15.47 -0.88 0.90
N PHE A 370 -15.59 -1.09 2.21
CA PHE A 370 -15.48 -2.42 2.79
C PHE A 370 -16.70 -3.31 2.54
N PHE A 371 -17.90 -2.74 2.46
CA PHE A 371 -19.10 -3.45 1.99
C PHE A 371 -18.87 -4.05 0.61
N TRP A 372 -18.41 -3.24 -0.36
CA TRP A 372 -18.13 -3.72 -1.71
C TRP A 372 -16.97 -4.70 -1.77
N SER A 373 -15.97 -4.57 -0.89
CA SER A 373 -14.92 -5.58 -0.75
C SER A 373 -15.49 -6.93 -0.27
N GLY A 374 -16.40 -6.91 0.71
CA GLY A 374 -17.13 -8.10 1.16
C GLY A 374 -18.00 -8.72 0.06
N VAL A 375 -18.68 -7.88 -0.73
CA VAL A 375 -19.46 -8.33 -1.89
C VAL A 375 -18.58 -9.02 -2.92
N GLN A 376 -17.41 -8.44 -3.26
CA GLN A 376 -16.48 -9.06 -4.19
C GLN A 376 -16.05 -10.45 -3.70
N HIS A 377 -15.60 -10.56 -2.45
CA HIS A 377 -15.10 -11.84 -1.93
C HIS A 377 -16.22 -12.87 -1.81
N SER A 378 -17.43 -12.45 -1.42
CA SER A 378 -18.62 -13.31 -1.48
C SER A 378 -18.86 -13.82 -2.90
N LEU A 379 -18.83 -12.92 -3.88
CA LEU A 379 -19.02 -13.25 -5.29
C LEU A 379 -17.93 -14.18 -5.83
N MET A 380 -16.67 -13.99 -5.44
CA MET A 380 -15.56 -14.88 -5.79
C MET A 380 -15.89 -16.33 -5.43
N PHE A 381 -16.36 -16.56 -4.21
CA PHE A 381 -16.73 -17.89 -3.73
C PHE A 381 -18.18 -18.29 -4.04
N ALA A 382 -18.97 -17.47 -4.75
CA ALA A 382 -20.39 -17.75 -5.03
C ALA A 382 -20.59 -19.14 -5.65
N ARG A 383 -19.72 -19.48 -6.61
CA ARG A 383 -19.74 -20.77 -7.29
C ARG A 383 -19.41 -21.96 -6.37
N LEU A 384 -18.75 -21.73 -5.24
CA LEU A 384 -18.45 -22.82 -4.31
C LEU A 384 -19.51 -22.96 -3.21
N ARG A 385 -20.43 -22.01 -3.08
CA ARG A 385 -21.38 -21.95 -1.96
C ARG A 385 -22.80 -22.37 -2.30
N THR A 386 -23.15 -22.46 -3.58
CA THR A 386 -24.54 -22.66 -3.97
C THR A 386 -24.75 -23.84 -4.89
N ASP A 387 -25.99 -24.31 -4.84
CA ASP A 387 -26.52 -25.33 -5.71
C ASP A 387 -26.42 -24.90 -7.19
N PRO A 388 -25.83 -25.73 -8.06
CA PRO A 388 -25.82 -25.51 -9.52
C PRO A 388 -27.20 -25.32 -10.14
N SER A 389 -28.25 -25.90 -9.54
CA SER A 389 -29.64 -25.81 -10.00
C SER A 389 -30.37 -24.55 -9.52
N ALA A 390 -29.72 -23.72 -8.68
CA ALA A 390 -30.36 -22.55 -8.13
C ALA A 390 -30.78 -21.57 -9.24
N PRO A 391 -32.06 -21.15 -9.30
CA PRO A 391 -32.54 -20.27 -10.35
C PRO A 391 -31.82 -18.92 -10.30
N PHE A 392 -31.56 -18.36 -11.48
CA PHE A 392 -30.99 -17.02 -11.62
C PHE A 392 -32.06 -15.96 -11.35
N ASN A 393 -32.30 -15.67 -10.07
CA ASN A 393 -33.21 -14.63 -9.61
C ASN A 393 -32.54 -13.73 -8.57
N LEU A 394 -33.20 -12.63 -8.22
CA LEU A 394 -32.65 -11.60 -7.33
C LEU A 394 -32.27 -12.16 -5.95
N THR A 395 -33.09 -13.03 -5.36
CA THR A 395 -32.82 -13.63 -4.04
C THR A 395 -31.54 -14.47 -4.06
N THR A 396 -31.37 -15.29 -5.09
CA THR A 396 -30.15 -16.08 -5.27
C THR A 396 -28.94 -15.17 -5.46
N ILE A 397 -29.05 -14.13 -6.31
CA ILE A 397 -28.00 -13.11 -6.53
C ILE A 397 -27.59 -12.42 -5.22
N LEU A 398 -28.54 -12.02 -4.39
CA LEU A 398 -28.22 -11.39 -3.11
C LEU A 398 -27.51 -12.37 -2.15
N THR A 399 -27.94 -13.62 -2.12
CA THR A 399 -27.28 -14.68 -1.32
C THR A 399 -25.85 -14.96 -1.82
N TYR A 400 -25.62 -14.81 -3.12
CA TYR A 400 -24.29 -14.86 -3.72
C TYR A 400 -23.42 -13.67 -3.33
N MET A 401 -24.00 -12.47 -3.27
CA MET A 401 -23.26 -11.25 -2.99
C MET A 401 -23.00 -11.02 -1.49
N LEU A 402 -23.78 -11.62 -0.59
CA LEU A 402 -23.79 -11.30 0.83
C LEU A 402 -23.51 -12.53 1.70
N ASP A 403 -22.28 -13.02 1.67
CA ASP A 403 -21.85 -14.08 2.57
C ASP A 403 -21.64 -13.53 4.00
N PRO A 404 -22.34 -14.02 5.03
CA PRO A 404 -22.27 -13.42 6.36
C PRO A 404 -20.86 -13.32 6.96
N GLY A 405 -20.04 -14.37 6.85
CA GLY A 405 -18.68 -14.36 7.40
C GLY A 405 -17.73 -13.45 6.61
N MET A 406 -17.83 -13.44 5.28
CA MET A 406 -17.05 -12.51 4.43
C MET A 406 -17.46 -11.05 4.71
N MET A 407 -18.76 -10.76 4.75
CA MET A 407 -19.28 -9.42 5.04
C MET A 407 -18.87 -8.95 6.43
N THR A 408 -18.97 -9.83 7.44
CA THR A 408 -18.54 -9.53 8.81
C THR A 408 -17.06 -9.17 8.85
N PHE A 409 -16.19 -9.95 8.18
CA PHE A 409 -14.77 -9.67 8.12
C PHE A 409 -14.47 -8.28 7.57
N PHE A 410 -15.00 -7.97 6.38
CA PHE A 410 -14.67 -6.71 5.71
C PHE A 410 -15.31 -5.49 6.39
N LEU A 411 -16.58 -5.55 6.80
CA LEU A 411 -17.22 -4.45 7.52
C LEU A 411 -16.52 -4.14 8.84
N SER A 412 -16.01 -5.17 9.54
CA SER A 412 -15.21 -4.99 10.76
C SER A 412 -13.93 -4.20 10.49
N GLN A 413 -13.33 -4.28 9.29
CA GLN A 413 -12.17 -3.47 8.93
C GLN A 413 -12.54 -1.99 8.83
N GLY A 414 -13.66 -1.67 8.20
CA GLY A 414 -14.17 -0.31 8.09
C GLY A 414 -14.49 0.28 9.48
N ILE A 415 -15.21 -0.47 10.31
CA ILE A 415 -15.50 -0.10 11.70
C ILE A 415 -14.19 0.06 12.49
N GLY A 416 -13.24 -0.86 12.34
CA GLY A 416 -11.95 -0.80 13.02
C GLY A 416 -11.13 0.45 12.66
N ILE A 417 -11.20 0.92 11.41
CA ILE A 417 -10.56 2.17 10.98
C ILE A 417 -11.24 3.38 11.62
N LEU A 418 -12.58 3.39 11.69
CA LEU A 418 -13.32 4.48 12.32
C LEU A 418 -13.05 4.56 13.82
N ILE A 419 -12.97 3.42 14.50
CA ILE A 419 -12.58 3.35 15.92
C ILE A 419 -11.13 3.81 16.08
N GLU A 420 -10.18 3.31 15.28
CA GLU A 420 -8.77 3.73 15.34
C GLU A 420 -8.68 5.26 15.22
N ARG A 421 -9.39 5.86 14.26
CA ARG A 421 -9.42 7.31 14.06
C ARG A 421 -10.03 8.05 15.25
N ALA A 422 -11.20 7.62 15.73
CA ALA A 422 -11.88 8.26 16.86
C ALA A 422 -11.02 8.23 18.13
N VAL A 423 -10.35 7.10 18.40
CA VAL A 423 -9.42 6.98 19.53
C VAL A 423 -8.23 7.92 19.35
N LEU A 424 -7.60 7.94 18.17
CA LEU A 424 -6.49 8.84 17.90
C LEU A 424 -6.88 10.32 18.03
N ASP A 425 -8.09 10.68 17.62
CA ASP A 425 -8.61 12.05 17.76
C ASP A 425 -8.81 12.39 19.25
N ALA A 426 -9.38 11.48 20.03
CA ALA A 426 -9.64 11.63 21.47
C ALA A 426 -8.39 11.55 22.37
N LEU A 427 -7.26 11.03 21.88
CA LEU A 427 -6.05 10.90 22.69
C LEU A 427 -5.54 12.27 23.19
N PRO A 428 -5.19 12.39 24.49
CA PRO A 428 -4.56 13.60 25.03
C PRO A 428 -3.26 13.94 24.28
N ILE A 429 -2.96 15.24 24.19
CA ILE A 429 -1.74 15.75 23.50
C ILE A 429 -0.46 15.12 24.10
N SER A 430 -0.43 14.87 25.41
CA SER A 430 0.70 14.21 26.09
C SER A 430 0.95 12.79 25.56
N TRP A 431 -0.09 12.03 25.27
CA TRP A 431 0.00 10.69 24.69
C TRP A 431 0.40 10.74 23.21
N LYS A 432 -0.10 11.72 22.46
CA LYS A 432 0.28 11.92 21.04
C LYS A 432 1.79 12.17 20.85
N LYS A 433 2.49 12.70 21.86
CA LYS A 433 3.95 12.85 21.85
C LYS A 433 4.70 11.50 21.92
N GLN A 434 4.08 10.47 22.49
CA GLN A 434 4.67 9.12 22.60
C GLN A 434 4.49 8.31 21.30
N ARG A 435 5.10 8.78 20.20
CA ARG A 435 4.89 8.22 18.85
C ARG A 435 5.16 6.73 18.71
N SER A 436 6.18 6.20 19.40
CA SER A 436 6.51 4.77 19.37
C SER A 436 5.39 3.93 19.99
N VAL A 437 4.91 4.33 21.17
CA VAL A 437 3.83 3.65 21.90
C VAL A 437 2.54 3.69 21.08
N VAL A 438 2.19 4.86 20.52
CA VAL A 438 1.00 5.00 19.66
C VAL A 438 1.11 4.11 18.42
N THR A 439 2.27 4.09 17.75
CA THR A 439 2.49 3.22 16.58
C THR A 439 2.38 1.74 16.94
N MET A 440 2.94 1.32 18.08
CA MET A 440 2.83 -0.06 18.56
C MET A 440 1.39 -0.42 18.88
N ALA A 441 0.65 0.44 19.60
CA ALA A 441 -0.75 0.23 19.92
C ALA A 441 -1.63 0.11 18.66
N ARG A 442 -1.39 0.95 17.64
CA ARG A 442 -2.07 0.86 16.35
C ARG A 442 -1.78 -0.44 15.60
N ARG A 443 -0.55 -0.94 15.67
CA ARG A 443 -0.19 -2.26 15.11
C ARG A 443 -0.91 -3.39 15.83
N ILE A 444 -0.91 -3.37 17.17
CA ILE A 444 -1.64 -4.35 17.98
C ILE A 444 -3.13 -4.31 17.63
N TRP A 445 -3.72 -3.11 17.52
CA TRP A 445 -5.11 -2.93 17.09
C TRP A 445 -5.37 -3.51 15.70
N MET A 446 -4.54 -3.15 14.72
CA MET A 446 -4.63 -3.66 13.35
C MET A 446 -4.64 -5.19 13.31
N PHE A 447 -3.66 -5.85 13.95
CA PHE A 447 -3.61 -7.31 13.98
C PHE A 447 -4.78 -7.92 14.77
N SER A 448 -5.22 -7.28 15.86
CA SER A 448 -6.38 -7.75 16.62
C SER A 448 -7.65 -7.75 15.77
N VAL A 449 -7.92 -6.66 15.03
CA VAL A 449 -9.08 -6.56 14.12
C VAL A 449 -8.98 -7.59 12.99
N LEU A 450 -7.80 -7.75 12.39
CA LEU A 450 -7.57 -8.73 11.32
C LEU A 450 -7.78 -10.17 11.82
N LEU A 451 -7.24 -10.53 12.98
CA LEU A 451 -7.32 -11.89 13.53
C LEU A 451 -8.73 -12.25 13.98
N VAL A 452 -9.36 -11.38 14.78
CA VAL A 452 -10.69 -11.64 15.34
C VAL A 452 -11.74 -11.69 14.23
N ALA A 453 -11.78 -10.67 13.38
CA ALA A 453 -12.73 -10.65 12.26
C ALA A 453 -12.41 -11.74 11.23
N GLY A 454 -11.12 -12.06 11.05
CA GLY A 454 -10.68 -13.12 10.14
C GLY A 454 -11.17 -14.50 10.54
N CYS A 455 -11.53 -14.72 11.82
CA CYS A 455 -12.19 -15.95 12.25
C CYS A 455 -13.55 -16.15 11.57
N ALA A 456 -14.33 -15.08 11.36
CA ALA A 456 -15.62 -15.17 10.64
C ALA A 456 -15.43 -15.46 9.16
N PHE A 457 -14.40 -14.89 8.53
CA PHE A 457 -14.00 -15.21 7.16
C PHE A 457 -13.63 -16.70 7.03
N LEU A 458 -12.79 -17.17 7.97
CA LEU A 458 -12.34 -18.55 8.04
C LEU A 458 -13.50 -19.53 8.27
N ASP A 459 -14.45 -19.15 9.13
CA ASP A 459 -15.63 -19.96 9.43
C ASP A 459 -16.49 -20.17 8.18
N SER A 460 -16.76 -19.10 7.43
CA SER A 460 -17.49 -19.21 6.14
C SER A 460 -16.79 -20.13 5.14
N ILE A 461 -15.46 -20.16 5.15
CA ILE A 461 -14.70 -21.07 4.29
C ILE A 461 -14.88 -22.53 4.72
N LEU A 462 -14.76 -22.80 6.01
CA LEU A 462 -14.81 -24.15 6.57
C LEU A 462 -16.23 -24.72 6.53
N GLU A 463 -17.22 -23.94 6.97
CA GLU A 463 -18.61 -24.41 7.12
C GLU A 463 -19.20 -24.78 5.75
N LYS A 464 -18.79 -24.06 4.71
CA LYS A 464 -19.25 -24.26 3.33
C LYS A 464 -18.32 -25.14 2.52
N GLN A 465 -17.30 -25.72 3.17
CA GLN A 465 -16.33 -26.65 2.57
C GLN A 465 -15.72 -26.10 1.27
N LEU A 466 -15.35 -24.81 1.24
CA LEU A 466 -14.88 -24.16 0.00
C LEU A 466 -13.53 -24.69 -0.49
N PHE A 467 -12.75 -25.29 0.41
CA PHE A 467 -11.52 -25.99 0.08
C PHE A 467 -11.67 -27.43 0.52
N THR A 468 -12.26 -28.30 -0.31
CA THR A 468 -12.20 -29.75 -0.08
C THR A 468 -10.83 -30.30 -0.48
N LYS A 469 -10.52 -31.51 -0.01
CA LYS A 469 -9.31 -32.24 -0.42
C LYS A 469 -9.16 -32.30 -1.93
N ASP A 470 -10.21 -32.74 -2.64
CA ASP A 470 -10.20 -32.88 -4.10
C ASP A 470 -9.92 -31.53 -4.78
N ILE A 471 -10.57 -30.47 -4.30
CA ILE A 471 -10.40 -29.10 -4.81
C ILE A 471 -8.94 -28.66 -4.71
N LEU A 472 -8.28 -28.93 -3.57
CA LEU A 472 -6.88 -28.59 -3.32
C LEU A 472 -5.91 -29.43 -4.15
N ASP A 473 -6.18 -30.74 -4.30
CA ASP A 473 -5.38 -31.62 -5.16
C ASP A 473 -5.33 -31.13 -6.61
N GLY A 474 -6.44 -30.54 -7.09
CA GLY A 474 -6.52 -29.90 -8.41
C GLY A 474 -5.68 -28.63 -8.58
N PHE A 475 -5.04 -28.11 -7.52
CA PHE A 475 -4.17 -26.94 -7.59
C PHE A 475 -2.66 -27.29 -7.62
N SER A 476 -2.31 -28.57 -7.76
CA SER A 476 -0.92 -29.01 -7.87
C SER A 476 -0.26 -28.54 -9.20
N PRO A 477 1.08 -28.35 -9.23
CA PRO A 477 1.79 -28.01 -10.48
C PRO A 477 1.59 -29.03 -11.60
N SER A 478 1.44 -30.33 -11.26
CA SER A 478 1.13 -31.40 -12.20
C SER A 478 -0.30 -31.26 -12.75
N ALA A 479 -1.28 -30.95 -11.91
CA ALA A 479 -2.64 -30.63 -12.35
C ALA A 479 -2.67 -29.40 -13.28
N LEU A 480 -1.84 -28.41 -13.00
CA LEU A 480 -1.70 -27.22 -13.84
C LEU A 480 -1.06 -27.58 -15.20
N GLY A 481 0.00 -28.38 -15.21
CA GLY A 481 0.68 -28.85 -16.42
C GLY A 481 -0.22 -29.69 -17.33
N LEU A 482 -0.98 -30.64 -16.74
CA LEU A 482 -1.95 -31.45 -17.49
C LEU A 482 -3.07 -30.59 -18.10
N MET A 483 -3.55 -29.58 -17.37
CA MET A 483 -4.53 -28.63 -17.88
C MET A 483 -3.99 -27.78 -19.04
N LEU A 484 -2.77 -27.24 -18.92
CA LEU A 484 -2.15 -26.49 -20.02
C LEU A 484 -1.99 -27.36 -21.28
N ALA A 485 -1.85 -28.67 -21.11
CA ALA A 485 -1.86 -29.65 -22.19
C ALA A 485 -3.27 -30.07 -22.66
N GLY A 486 -4.35 -29.52 -22.10
CA GLY A 486 -5.73 -29.88 -22.40
C GLY A 486 -6.12 -31.30 -21.98
N LYS A 487 -5.39 -31.91 -21.05
CA LYS A 487 -5.59 -33.29 -20.60
C LYS A 487 -6.41 -33.35 -19.31
N LYS A 488 -7.22 -34.40 -19.17
CA LYS A 488 -7.96 -34.71 -17.96
C LYS A 488 -6.99 -34.99 -16.81
N TYR A 489 -7.32 -34.45 -15.65
CA TYR A 489 -6.62 -34.72 -14.41
C TYR A 489 -7.21 -35.98 -13.76
N ASP A 490 -6.40 -37.02 -13.60
CA ASP A 490 -6.81 -38.26 -12.93
C ASP A 490 -6.49 -38.18 -11.44
N LEU A 491 -7.52 -37.97 -10.62
CA LEU A 491 -7.43 -37.90 -9.15
C LEU A 491 -6.84 -39.18 -8.53
N SER A 492 -6.87 -40.32 -9.24
CA SER A 492 -6.41 -41.61 -8.70
C SER A 492 -4.89 -41.78 -8.65
N ARG A 493 -4.10 -40.93 -9.35
CA ARG A 493 -2.67 -41.18 -9.60
C ARG A 493 -1.68 -40.36 -8.77
N MET A 494 -2.13 -39.56 -7.79
CA MET A 494 -1.21 -38.69 -7.05
C MET A 494 -0.95 -39.13 -5.62
N TRP A 495 0.17 -39.81 -5.44
CA TRP A 495 0.89 -39.89 -4.16
C TRP A 495 1.84 -38.68 -4.05
N ILE A 496 1.94 -38.13 -2.83
CA ILE A 496 2.34 -36.76 -2.47
C ILE A 496 3.86 -36.40 -2.61
N SER A 497 4.72 -37.25 -3.14
CA SER A 497 6.15 -37.21 -2.77
C SER A 497 7.17 -36.49 -3.67
N THR A 498 6.81 -35.80 -4.76
CA THR A 498 7.82 -35.34 -5.77
C THR A 498 8.14 -33.84 -5.97
N PRO A 499 7.48 -32.82 -5.39
CA PRO A 499 7.88 -31.42 -5.62
C PRO A 499 9.09 -30.97 -4.76
N ILE A 500 9.45 -31.73 -3.72
CA ILE A 500 10.49 -31.35 -2.75
C ILE A 500 11.89 -31.34 -3.38
N LEU A 501 12.25 -32.31 -4.22
CA LEU A 501 13.59 -32.43 -4.80
C LEU A 501 13.87 -31.41 -5.92
N ALA A 502 12.88 -31.09 -6.75
CA ALA A 502 13.05 -30.19 -7.89
C ALA A 502 13.25 -28.72 -7.48
N LEU A 503 12.52 -28.27 -6.43
CA LEU A 503 12.68 -26.92 -5.90
C LEU A 503 14.04 -26.76 -5.20
N THR A 504 14.50 -27.80 -4.50
CA THR A 504 15.79 -27.79 -3.79
C THR A 504 16.99 -27.70 -4.74
N GLN A 505 16.94 -28.35 -5.91
CA GLN A 505 18.01 -28.28 -6.93
C GLN A 505 18.11 -26.90 -7.62
N LEU A 506 17.00 -26.20 -7.80
CA LEU A 506 16.97 -24.84 -8.35
C LEU A 506 17.56 -23.81 -7.37
N ILE A 507 17.45 -24.07 -6.06
CA ILE A 507 17.96 -23.20 -4.98
C ILE A 507 19.48 -23.21 -4.92
N THR A 508 20.12 -24.37 -5.09
CA THR A 508 21.58 -24.50 -4.99
C THR A 508 22.32 -23.77 -6.11
N THR A 509 21.65 -23.52 -7.24
CA THR A 509 22.24 -22.87 -8.41
C THR A 509 22.18 -21.34 -8.37
N LEU A 510 21.31 -20.75 -7.53
CA LEU A 510 21.08 -19.29 -7.46
C LEU A 510 21.83 -18.59 -6.31
N LEU A 511 22.52 -19.33 -5.44
CA LEU A 511 23.11 -18.80 -4.19
C LEU A 511 24.61 -18.44 -4.27
N THR A 512 25.21 -18.29 -5.46
CA THR A 512 26.59 -17.77 -5.58
C THR A 512 26.61 -16.23 -5.51
N PRO A 513 27.26 -15.62 -4.48
CA PRO A 513 27.18 -14.17 -4.26
C PRO A 513 28.26 -13.38 -5.03
N SER A 514 27.97 -12.12 -5.33
CA SER A 514 28.92 -11.08 -5.76
C SER A 514 28.93 -9.91 -4.75
N PRO A 515 30.04 -9.16 -4.60
CA PRO A 515 30.25 -8.23 -3.47
C PRO A 515 29.59 -6.85 -3.67
N PRO A 516 29.39 -6.04 -2.61
CA PRO A 516 28.69 -4.76 -2.68
C PRO A 516 29.65 -3.55 -2.80
N PRO A 517 29.21 -2.41 -3.37
CA PRO A 517 29.83 -1.11 -3.13
C PRO A 517 29.00 -0.16 -2.25
N ALA A 518 29.67 0.92 -1.81
CA ALA A 518 29.47 1.69 -0.58
C ALA A 518 28.56 2.96 -0.62
N HIS A 519 28.42 3.57 0.57
CA HIS A 519 27.63 4.71 1.07
C HIS A 519 27.49 6.00 0.20
N PRO A 520 26.40 6.80 0.39
CA PRO A 520 26.31 8.17 -0.11
C PRO A 520 26.28 9.28 0.98
N SER A 521 26.89 10.40 0.60
CA SER A 521 26.99 11.72 1.25
C SER A 521 25.79 12.65 0.94
N TRP A 522 25.42 13.54 1.87
CA TRP A 522 24.32 14.51 1.70
C TRP A 522 24.83 15.91 1.27
N SER A 523 24.14 16.58 0.33
CA SER A 523 24.38 17.98 -0.03
C SER A 523 23.09 18.75 -0.38
N GLY A 524 22.78 19.80 0.40
CA GLY A 524 22.32 21.09 -0.14
C GLY A 524 21.11 21.79 0.51
N SER A 525 20.70 22.86 -0.18
CA SER A 525 20.13 24.16 0.28
C SER A 525 18.67 24.23 0.76
N LEU A 526 18.35 25.36 1.41
CA LEU A 526 17.17 25.66 2.24
C LEU A 526 15.90 26.07 1.44
N PRO A 527 14.68 25.88 2.00
CA PRO A 527 13.39 26.16 1.35
C PRO A 527 12.85 27.60 1.58
N PRO A 528 11.89 28.08 0.75
CA PRO A 528 11.31 29.43 0.84
C PRO A 528 10.26 29.59 1.96
N PHE A 529 10.12 30.83 2.43
CA PHE A 529 9.22 31.30 3.49
C PHE A 529 7.71 31.12 3.17
N PRO A 530 6.86 30.76 4.16
CA PRO A 530 5.40 30.86 4.05
C PRO A 530 4.82 32.15 4.67
N ASP A 531 3.91 32.80 3.94
CA ASP A 531 3.27 34.10 4.23
C ASP A 531 2.26 34.13 5.41
N THR A 532 2.25 33.13 6.29
CA THR A 532 1.40 33.16 7.49
C THR A 532 2.07 32.43 8.65
N SER A 533 2.84 33.16 9.46
CA SER A 533 3.50 32.60 10.65
C SER A 533 3.13 33.36 11.91
N GLY A 534 2.21 32.78 12.69
CA GLY A 534 2.21 32.96 14.14
C GLY A 534 3.45 32.27 14.70
N SER A 535 4.20 32.98 15.55
CA SER A 535 5.56 32.60 15.95
C SER A 535 5.66 31.22 16.61
N LEU A 536 6.44 30.32 15.99
CA LEU A 536 6.86 29.03 16.58
C LEU A 536 8.29 29.20 17.10
N VAL A 537 8.44 29.20 18.43
CA VAL A 537 9.75 29.13 19.08
C VAL A 537 10.24 27.70 18.92
N SER A 538 11.49 27.42 18.52
CA SER A 538 12.11 26.11 18.78
C SER A 538 13.52 26.30 19.34
N ALA A 539 13.91 25.39 20.23
CA ALA A 539 15.22 25.33 20.85
C ALA A 539 15.90 24.05 20.40
N CYS A 540 16.98 24.16 19.62
CA CYS A 540 17.66 23.00 19.07
C CYS A 540 18.88 22.63 19.89
N THR A 541 19.00 21.34 20.22
CA THR A 541 20.11 20.78 20.98
C THR A 541 21.07 20.06 20.05
N PHE A 542 22.35 20.36 20.23
CA PHE A 542 23.45 19.84 19.43
C PHE A 542 24.49 19.23 20.37
N ALA A 543 25.02 18.07 20.00
CA ALA A 543 26.19 17.49 20.63
C ALA A 543 27.40 17.83 19.77
N VAL A 544 28.44 18.37 20.38
CA VAL A 544 29.68 18.78 19.71
C VAL A 544 30.82 17.95 20.30
N GLY A 545 31.39 17.07 19.49
CA GLY A 545 32.47 16.14 19.84
C GLY A 545 33.87 16.70 19.53
N PRO A 546 34.94 16.09 20.09
CA PRO A 546 36.25 16.73 20.39
C PRO A 546 37.06 17.22 19.16
N PRO A 547 38.02 18.17 19.35
CA PRO A 547 38.89 18.28 20.54
C PRO A 547 38.84 19.61 21.32
N GLY A 548 38.67 19.51 22.64
CA GLY A 548 38.98 20.58 23.60
C GLY A 548 37.94 20.74 24.73
N PRO A 549 38.33 21.29 25.91
CA PRO A 549 37.39 21.66 26.97
C PRO A 549 36.36 22.67 26.46
N PRO A 550 35.16 22.78 27.09
CA PRO A 550 34.05 23.57 26.57
C PRO A 550 34.51 24.98 26.25
N ALA A 551 34.31 25.42 25.02
CA ALA A 551 34.38 26.84 24.73
C ALA A 551 33.18 27.49 25.44
N SER A 552 33.39 28.00 26.66
CA SER A 552 32.46 28.94 27.31
C SER A 552 32.15 30.13 26.39
N ALA A 553 32.99 30.37 25.39
CA ALA A 553 32.81 31.31 24.30
C ALA A 553 31.79 30.89 23.22
N LEU A 554 31.34 29.62 23.16
CA LEU A 554 30.50 29.12 22.06
C LEU A 554 29.11 29.76 22.05
N CYS A 555 28.49 29.91 23.23
CA CYS A 555 27.19 30.56 23.33
C CYS A 555 27.24 32.07 23.04
N PRO A 556 28.19 32.84 23.61
CA PRO A 556 28.41 34.23 23.21
C PRO A 556 28.68 34.40 21.70
N ALA A 557 29.49 33.52 21.10
CA ALA A 557 29.78 33.55 19.67
C ALA A 557 28.51 33.23 18.83
N PHE A 558 27.71 32.26 19.26
CA PHE A 558 26.45 31.94 18.61
C PHE A 558 25.44 33.09 18.70
N ASP A 559 25.29 33.72 19.87
CA ASP A 559 24.40 34.88 20.05
C ASP A 559 24.85 36.07 19.19
N ALA A 560 26.15 36.32 19.11
CA ALA A 560 26.71 37.34 18.21
C ALA A 560 26.44 37.01 16.74
N PHE A 561 26.59 35.75 16.34
CA PHE A 561 26.32 35.27 14.99
C PHE A 561 24.82 35.42 14.63
N CYS A 562 23.92 35.04 15.53
CA CYS A 562 22.48 35.22 15.34
C CYS A 562 22.07 36.69 15.27
N THR A 563 22.72 37.55 16.06
CA THR A 563 22.51 39.01 16.00
C THR A 563 22.94 39.56 14.65
N LYS A 564 24.11 39.15 14.14
CA LYS A 564 24.58 39.53 12.81
C LYS A 564 23.65 39.02 11.70
N PHE A 565 23.20 37.77 11.79
CA PHE A 565 22.28 37.17 10.83
C PHE A 565 20.94 37.91 10.78
N ARG A 566 20.40 38.33 11.93
CA ARG A 566 19.22 39.21 12.02
C ARG A 566 19.46 40.52 11.26
N ASP A 567 20.59 41.17 11.49
CA ASP A 567 20.91 42.45 10.87
C ASP A 567 21.08 42.31 9.34
N ASP A 568 21.64 41.20 8.88
CA ASP A 568 21.74 40.86 7.46
C ASP A 568 20.36 40.67 6.82
N ILE A 569 19.44 39.92 7.46
CA ILE A 569 18.05 39.77 7.00
C ILE A 569 17.34 41.13 6.96
N ARG A 570 17.50 41.94 8.02
CA ARG A 570 16.91 43.30 8.08
C ARG A 570 17.41 44.16 6.93
N SER A 571 18.72 44.14 6.66
CA SER A 571 19.32 44.90 5.56
C SER A 571 18.82 44.44 4.19
N HIS A 572 18.64 43.13 4.00
CA HIS A 572 18.11 42.56 2.77
C HIS A 572 16.64 42.94 2.57
N HIS A 573 15.82 42.87 3.62
CA HIS A 573 14.40 43.24 3.55
C HIS A 573 14.21 44.73 3.24
N ILE A 574 15.00 45.62 3.86
CA ILE A 574 15.02 47.06 3.52
C ILE A 574 15.36 47.26 2.04
N ARG A 575 16.37 46.55 1.50
CA ARG A 575 16.72 46.65 0.07
C ARG A 575 15.59 46.18 -0.82
N THR A 576 14.89 45.10 -0.45
CA THR A 576 13.74 44.57 -1.20
C THR A 576 12.54 45.53 -1.16
N LEU A 577 12.27 46.18 -0.03
CA LEU A 577 11.21 47.19 0.08
C LEU A 577 11.54 48.45 -0.72
N LYS A 578 12.81 48.90 -0.70
CA LYS A 578 13.27 50.03 -1.51
C LYS A 578 13.28 49.75 -3.02
N SER A 579 13.29 48.48 -3.44
CA SER A 579 13.33 48.11 -4.87
C SER A 579 11.94 47.94 -5.51
N HIS A 580 10.84 48.12 -4.78
CA HIS A 580 9.47 48.02 -5.31
C HIS A 580 8.73 49.37 -5.26
N PRO A 581 8.45 50.03 -6.41
CA PRO A 581 7.60 51.22 -6.46
C PRO A 581 6.10 50.85 -6.53
N PRO A 582 5.16 51.70 -6.03
CA PRO A 582 5.34 53.12 -5.72
C PRO A 582 5.15 53.40 -4.22
N LEU A 583 6.22 53.71 -3.50
CA LEU A 583 6.11 54.42 -2.24
C LEU A 583 6.34 55.91 -2.52
N SER A 584 5.26 56.68 -2.34
CA SER A 584 5.27 58.14 -2.37
C SER A 584 6.31 58.67 -1.36
N PRO A 585 7.04 59.76 -1.68
CA PRO A 585 7.99 60.35 -0.75
C PRO A 585 7.21 60.93 0.43
N ARG A 586 7.18 60.19 1.54
CA ARG A 586 6.56 60.60 2.79
C ARG A 586 7.69 61.13 3.67
N ASN A 587 7.52 62.34 4.19
CA ASN A 587 8.50 63.07 5.00
C ASN A 587 9.19 62.17 6.04
N ASP A 588 10.53 62.27 6.10
CA ASP A 588 11.45 61.43 6.87
C ASP A 588 11.54 61.79 8.38
N ASP A 589 10.61 62.57 8.93
CA ASP A 589 10.71 63.06 10.32
C ASP A 589 9.79 62.35 11.34
N ASP A 590 9.00 61.35 10.92
CA ASP A 590 8.16 60.54 11.81
C ASP A 590 8.82 59.18 12.13
N ASP A 591 9.79 59.17 13.06
CA ASP A 591 10.43 57.96 13.62
C ASP A 591 9.44 57.01 14.33
N GLU A 592 8.18 57.42 14.48
CA GLU A 592 7.13 56.64 15.14
C GLU A 592 6.60 55.48 14.27
N HIS A 593 7.02 55.38 13.01
CA HIS A 593 6.65 54.32 12.07
C HIS A 593 7.86 53.60 11.45
N ASP A 594 8.92 53.30 12.22
CA ASP A 594 9.91 52.31 11.76
C ASP A 594 9.17 50.97 11.54
N PRO A 595 8.99 50.51 10.28
CA PRO A 595 8.29 49.26 9.99
C PRO A 595 8.98 48.06 10.64
N LEU A 596 10.23 48.25 11.10
CA LEU A 596 11.08 47.24 11.70
C LEU A 596 11.01 47.23 13.23
N SER A 597 10.31 48.17 13.87
CA SER A 597 9.99 48.12 15.30
C SER A 597 9.17 46.87 15.69
N THR A 598 8.52 46.25 14.70
CA THR A 598 7.71 45.04 14.87
C THR A 598 8.49 43.72 14.76
N VAL A 599 9.77 43.76 14.35
CA VAL A 599 10.63 42.58 14.19
C VAL A 599 10.99 42.02 15.57
N LYS A 600 10.31 40.94 15.99
CA LYS A 600 10.55 40.30 17.29
C LYS A 600 11.76 39.38 17.18
N PHE A 601 12.85 39.77 17.83
CA PHE A 601 14.08 38.96 17.93
C PHE A 601 14.20 38.26 19.29
N ARG A 602 14.53 36.97 19.27
CA ARG A 602 14.92 36.22 20.47
C ARG A 602 16.09 35.31 20.15
N THR A 603 17.20 35.48 20.86
CA THR A 603 18.33 34.55 20.85
C THR A 603 18.58 34.04 22.26
N GLY A 604 19.15 32.86 22.35
CA GLY A 604 19.57 32.29 23.62
C GLY A 604 20.30 30.98 23.39
N CYS A 605 21.47 30.85 23.97
CA CYS A 605 22.25 29.63 23.98
C CYS A 605 22.57 29.23 25.41
N THR A 606 22.35 27.95 25.72
CA THR A 606 22.73 27.34 26.99
C THR A 606 23.44 26.04 26.69
N GLY A 607 24.56 25.76 27.34
CA GLY A 607 25.27 24.51 27.12
C GLY A 607 26.19 24.16 28.28
N GLY A 608 26.59 22.90 28.31
CA GLY A 608 27.50 22.35 29.31
C GLY A 608 28.29 21.18 28.74
N SER A 609 29.40 20.85 29.38
CA SER A 609 30.22 19.70 29.03
C SER A 609 30.38 18.76 30.21
N SER A 610 30.46 17.47 29.93
CA SER A 610 30.90 16.46 30.89
C SER A 610 31.94 15.56 30.24
N THR A 611 32.82 14.98 31.03
CA THR A 611 33.62 13.82 30.62
C THR A 611 32.72 12.60 30.58
N SER A 612 32.79 11.84 29.49
CA SER A 612 32.20 10.50 29.38
C SER A 612 33.01 9.49 30.20
N SER A 613 32.47 8.28 30.37
CA SER A 613 33.16 7.19 31.06
C SER A 613 34.43 6.69 30.36
N ASP A 614 34.61 6.99 29.08
CA ASP A 614 35.83 6.66 28.32
C ASP A 614 36.86 7.80 28.29
N GLY A 615 36.62 8.88 29.05
CA GLY A 615 37.52 10.03 29.15
C GLY A 615 37.40 11.04 28.01
N SER A 616 36.50 10.82 27.04
CA SER A 616 36.20 11.81 26.00
C SER A 616 35.32 12.95 26.53
N TYR A 617 35.48 14.15 25.99
CA TYR A 617 34.64 15.30 26.35
C TYR A 617 33.39 15.31 25.47
N ILE A 618 32.22 15.33 26.10
CA ILE A 618 30.94 15.52 25.42
C ILE A 618 30.40 16.88 25.84
N SER A 619 30.26 17.78 24.87
CA SER A 619 29.60 19.07 25.06
C SER A 619 28.24 19.06 24.38
N ALA A 620 27.21 19.52 25.09
CA ALA A 620 25.86 19.70 24.54
C ALA A 620 25.41 21.14 24.69
N TYR A 621 24.89 21.71 23.62
CA TYR A 621 24.40 23.09 23.57
C TYR A 621 22.97 23.10 23.04
N THR A 622 22.08 23.79 23.73
CA THR A 622 20.73 24.13 23.28
C THR A 622 20.72 25.60 22.88
N ALA A 623 20.41 25.87 21.61
CA ALA A 623 20.42 27.21 21.02
C ALA A 623 19.05 27.57 20.44
N THR A 624 18.70 28.85 20.50
CA THR A 624 17.49 29.48 19.96
C THR A 624 17.91 30.71 19.15
N CYS A 625 17.31 30.91 17.97
CA CYS A 625 17.63 32.00 17.06
C CYS A 625 16.40 32.34 16.24
N ILE A 626 15.57 33.23 16.77
CA ILE A 626 14.26 33.54 16.22
C ILE A 626 14.26 34.95 15.68
N VAL A 627 13.96 35.07 14.39
CA VAL A 627 13.79 36.33 13.67
C VAL A 627 12.40 36.28 13.05
N ASP A 628 11.56 37.25 13.38
CA ASP A 628 10.16 37.36 12.91
C ASP A 628 9.29 36.12 13.21
N GLY A 629 9.51 35.51 14.38
CA GLY A 629 8.72 34.35 14.82
C GLY A 629 9.04 33.05 14.08
N VAL A 630 10.04 33.05 13.20
CA VAL A 630 10.59 31.86 12.54
C VAL A 630 11.86 31.44 13.26
N ASP A 631 11.96 30.16 13.62
CA ASP A 631 13.19 29.61 14.18
C ASP A 631 14.20 29.28 13.06
N TRP A 632 15.35 29.94 13.14
CA TRP A 632 16.44 29.84 12.19
C TRP A 632 17.56 28.91 12.62
N VAL A 633 17.50 28.34 13.84
CA VAL A 633 18.61 27.55 14.40
C VAL A 633 19.06 26.40 13.49
N PRO A 634 18.18 25.59 12.84
CA PRO A 634 18.63 24.53 11.94
C PRO A 634 19.46 25.03 10.74
N PHE A 635 19.33 26.30 10.39
CA PHE A 635 19.97 26.93 9.25
C PHE A 635 21.22 27.72 9.64
N VAL A 636 21.12 28.45 10.75
CA VAL A 636 22.17 29.34 11.26
C VAL A 636 23.25 28.57 12.00
N PHE A 637 22.92 27.45 12.64
CA PHE A 637 23.89 26.68 13.42
C PHE A 637 24.97 26.01 12.56
N ASP A 638 24.62 25.48 11.38
CA ASP A 638 25.62 24.92 10.45
C ASP A 638 26.53 26.01 9.86
N GLN A 639 25.97 27.19 9.56
CA GLN A 639 26.76 28.34 9.11
C GLN A 639 27.66 28.89 10.22
N PHE A 640 27.17 28.93 11.45
CA PHE A 640 27.92 29.31 12.63
C PHE A 640 29.11 28.37 12.86
N LEU A 641 28.89 27.04 12.84
CA LEU A 641 29.97 26.08 13.02
C LEU A 641 31.03 26.20 11.93
N LYS A 642 30.63 26.47 10.69
CA LYS A 642 31.56 26.75 9.59
C LYS A 642 32.32 28.05 9.78
N ALA A 643 31.66 29.12 10.21
CA ALA A 643 32.32 30.40 10.42
C ALA A 643 33.35 30.36 11.56
N GLU A 644 33.05 29.64 12.65
CA GLU A 644 33.91 29.58 13.83
C GLU A 644 34.99 28.49 13.76
N PHE A 645 34.71 27.35 13.12
CA PHE A 645 35.58 26.18 13.19
C PHE A 645 36.18 25.73 11.86
N SER A 646 35.81 26.31 10.71
CA SER A 646 36.52 26.00 9.46
C SER A 646 37.91 26.63 9.46
N GLU A 647 38.93 25.85 9.12
CA GLU A 647 40.22 26.42 8.76
C GLU A 647 40.07 27.20 7.45
N LYS A 648 40.67 28.40 7.35
CA LYS A 648 40.61 29.23 6.13
C LYS A 648 41.04 28.40 4.91
N GLY A 649 40.08 28.08 4.04
CA GLY A 649 40.31 27.33 2.79
C GLY A 649 39.97 25.83 2.85
N SER A 650 39.43 25.33 3.96
CA SER A 650 38.97 23.93 4.09
C SER A 650 37.46 23.87 4.31
N ASP A 651 36.75 23.12 3.45
CA ASP A 651 35.33 22.81 3.61
C ASP A 651 35.08 21.74 4.70
N ARG A 652 36.12 21.17 5.29
CA ARG A 652 36.01 20.14 6.34
C ARG A 652 36.07 20.80 7.71
N LEU A 653 35.00 20.62 8.49
CA LEU A 653 34.97 20.96 9.90
C LEU A 653 35.87 19.99 10.68
N PRO A 654 36.81 20.47 11.51
CA PRO A 654 37.63 19.62 12.39
C PRO A 654 36.83 19.05 13.57
N ILE A 655 35.56 19.44 13.71
CA ILE A 655 34.68 19.11 14.84
C ILE A 655 33.46 18.34 14.33
N TRP A 656 33.18 17.21 14.96
CA TRP A 656 31.98 16.42 14.70
C TRP A 656 30.81 17.04 15.47
N SER A 657 29.85 17.64 14.76
CA SER A 657 28.58 18.03 15.35
C SER A 657 27.51 16.99 15.00
N SER A 658 26.76 16.58 16.01
CA SER A 658 25.60 15.70 15.86
C SER A 658 24.36 16.50 16.23
N PHE A 659 23.48 16.73 15.26
CA PHE A 659 22.16 17.27 15.56
C PHE A 659 21.37 16.26 16.40
N VAL A 660 21.08 16.62 17.66
CA VAL A 660 20.35 15.73 18.58
C VAL A 660 18.84 15.93 18.42
N GLY A 661 18.40 17.16 18.13
CA GLY A 661 17.00 17.46 17.83
C GLY A 661 16.58 18.88 18.21
N CYS A 662 15.45 19.34 17.67
CA CYS A 662 14.80 20.58 18.10
C CYS A 662 13.64 20.29 19.05
N GLN A 663 13.66 20.90 20.24
CA GLN A 663 12.48 21.06 21.07
C GLN A 663 11.63 22.16 20.47
N VAL A 664 10.56 21.77 19.79
CA VAL A 664 9.43 22.66 19.53
C VAL A 664 8.58 22.67 20.81
N PRO A 665 8.48 23.76 21.58
CA PRO A 665 7.48 23.90 22.61
C PRO A 665 6.12 23.81 21.92
N ALA A 666 5.39 22.73 22.20
CA ALA A 666 4.01 22.62 21.77
C ALA A 666 3.18 23.59 22.62
N ARG A 667 2.53 24.59 21.99
CA ARG A 667 1.26 25.24 22.40
C ARG A 667 0.92 26.39 21.44
N LEU A 668 -0.33 26.78 21.20
CA LEU A 668 -1.59 26.62 21.93
C LEU A 668 -2.74 26.44 20.93
#